data_AF-A0A938US36-F1
#
_entry.id   AF-A0A938US36-F1
#
_cell.length_a   1.000
_cell.length_b   1.000
_cell.length_c   1.000
_cell.angle_alpha   90.00
_cell.angle_beta   90.00
_cell.angle_gamma   90.00
#
_symmetry.space_group_name_H-M   'P 1'
#
loop_
_entity.id
_entity.type
_entity.pdbx_description
1 polymer ?
#
loop_
_entity_poly.entity_id
_entity_poly.type
_entity_poly.pdbx_seq_one_letter_code
_entity_poly.pdbx_strand_id
1 'polypeptide(L)'
;MKSTGRRLAVAALAVAAGCGAEVGAPAAGAPDAAIADSSAPPNPRRRPGGDQCPTGSLWSTASAACVPFAPTGCADLGIAGVAQCTPRWCFDWQDADGAGCSSASPGCMPIGRACSEDEDGKGVGCLAGTWPDPRAAAGGCVHAGATALTTEFDPAAPPTPTWGETATQAPAFLAGGCPAGEVPAPKGGCTAAGVDWVCPPGTVADGSGALPPCVPDPADCGTGPWGPDGPVPGALYVQYGAATGGTGSEAKPFSTIAGAVAAAKVNQLVLIGAGTYAEGVVASKPIALRGKCAAQTRIAPPAGKPGVISTANDKVVLWRLSIQGGENGVRVQGGKLAVERVWIDGSKGGGVRIEAKGSTALLRDTWIGHVASNAAGDFGDGVALAPGTGLAVERLRIAHVRNFGLGAPGAVVQGSDLVVDHVDPTAGGQFGIGIAAAENAKVTLERVWVHAARDAGVFVGQAGAGKGSTWAVRSLRISDSGQAKHPTRGMGLECTGPATVDVRGARLHDNGATGLAVLKGCSATLAGAVVWDTRGTPAGKEGFGAAGQTGGQLRVVASFFAANRGSALLARGQGSQLLADHVVVRDTLPLHDSGNLGMAVTAYEGARAVVRGAALVGNHMSALVAGQGAQLFAAGVRIHITRPEVATAGFGHAVFALTGGRAHLQGSFLSENGEATAMVDGPDTLATFAGCRLSNTQLRPDTQRFGMGLAVSGGASAAVVASRLVGHHTAAVQVTGGQATLSHCAVLATLAAGGPGDGIAVAGGVLTLERTAIAGCARTGLLLSGAGTKATVSHSAVFDNQYGVVRMGDASLKASDAAWFANKSQDEAVDNGLSVPEPPVVGSLSL
;
A
#
# COMPACT_ATOMS: atom_id res chain seq x y z
N MET A 1 2.87 49.90 35.47
CA MET A 1 1.58 49.89 34.74
C MET A 1 1.25 48.45 34.37
N LYS A 2 0.08 47.94 34.79
CA LYS A 2 -0.37 46.56 34.62
C LYS A 2 -0.77 46.31 33.16
N SER A 3 -0.25 45.25 32.52
CA SER A 3 -0.87 44.66 31.32
C SER A 3 -1.19 43.17 31.53
N THR A 4 -2.48 42.92 31.72
CA THR A 4 -3.20 41.68 31.37
C THR A 4 -2.84 41.27 29.93
N GLY A 5 -2.52 40.04 29.54
CA GLY A 5 -3.09 38.76 29.97
C GLY A 5 -3.86 38.14 28.79
N ARG A 6 -3.15 37.47 27.85
CA ARG A 6 -3.68 36.48 26.89
C ARG A 6 -2.55 35.51 26.52
N ARG A 7 -2.52 34.35 27.18
CA ARG A 7 -1.70 33.20 26.77
C ARG A 7 -2.46 32.46 25.68
N LEU A 8 -1.92 32.43 24.45
CA LEU A 8 -2.29 31.40 23.49
C LEU A 8 -1.74 30.06 24.01
N ALA A 9 -2.56 29.01 23.98
CA ALA A 9 -2.17 27.67 24.35
C ALA A 9 -1.10 27.15 23.38
N VAL A 10 0.14 27.10 23.85
CA VAL A 10 1.24 26.36 23.23
C VAL A 10 1.06 24.90 23.63
N ALA A 11 0.57 24.06 22.70
CA ALA A 11 0.66 22.61 22.84
C ALA A 11 2.11 22.19 22.53
N ALA A 12 2.98 22.31 23.53
CA ALA A 12 4.31 21.71 23.48
C ALA A 12 4.17 20.19 23.64
N LEU A 13 4.56 19.43 22.60
CA LEU A 13 4.80 17.99 22.74
C LEU A 13 5.99 17.77 23.67
N ALA A 14 5.71 17.42 24.93
CA ALA A 14 6.68 16.83 25.85
C ALA A 14 6.28 15.37 26.10
N VAL A 15 7.14 14.45 25.67
CA VAL A 15 7.07 13.03 26.04
C VAL A 15 7.55 12.93 27.49
N ALA A 16 6.62 12.70 28.43
CA ALA A 16 6.95 12.40 29.81
C ALA A 16 7.00 10.87 29.99
N ALA A 17 8.14 10.38 30.47
CA ALA A 17 8.36 9.03 30.94
C ALA A 17 7.55 8.76 32.24
N GLY A 18 7.28 7.48 32.49
CA GLY A 18 6.23 6.98 33.38
C GLY A 18 6.34 7.33 34.87
N CYS A 19 5.20 7.15 35.56
CA CYS A 19 5.11 6.40 36.81
C CYS A 19 3.65 5.96 37.02
N GLY A 20 3.47 4.71 37.46
CA GLY A 20 2.23 3.96 37.40
C GLY A 20 1.14 4.42 38.36
N ALA A 21 -0.10 4.11 37.98
CA ALA A 21 -1.24 4.04 38.87
C ALA A 21 -2.00 2.74 38.59
N GLU A 22 -2.27 2.02 39.67
CA GLU A 22 -2.93 0.72 39.73
C GLU A 22 -4.30 0.73 39.06
N VAL A 23 -4.58 -0.31 38.27
CA VAL A 23 -5.90 -0.52 37.66
C VAL A 23 -6.78 -1.25 38.67
N GLY A 24 -7.77 -0.54 39.21
CA GLY A 24 -8.86 -1.14 39.97
C GLY A 24 -9.72 -2.05 39.09
N ALA A 25 -10.10 -3.21 39.63
CA ALA A 25 -10.96 -4.20 38.98
C ALA A 25 -12.35 -3.62 38.63
N PRO A 26 -12.96 -3.98 37.48
CA PRO A 26 -14.32 -3.58 37.18
C PRO A 26 -15.33 -4.51 37.85
N ALA A 27 -16.34 -3.90 38.46
CA ALA A 27 -17.50 -4.55 39.05
C ALA A 27 -18.38 -5.23 37.98
N ALA A 28 -18.92 -6.39 38.35
CA ALA A 28 -19.87 -7.16 37.56
C ALA A 28 -21.29 -6.59 37.63
N GLY A 29 -22.01 -6.61 36.50
CA GLY A 29 -23.46 -6.76 36.45
C GLY A 29 -24.26 -5.63 35.77
N ALA A 30 -24.65 -5.84 34.51
CA ALA A 30 -25.96 -5.46 33.96
C ALA A 30 -26.20 -6.19 32.60
N PRO A 31 -27.44 -6.61 32.29
CA PRO A 31 -27.75 -7.52 31.19
C PRO A 31 -27.89 -6.84 29.82
N ASP A 32 -27.60 -7.63 28.78
CA ASP A 32 -27.69 -7.29 27.35
C ASP A 32 -29.08 -6.84 26.91
N ALA A 33 -29.17 -5.64 26.34
CA ALA A 33 -30.27 -5.21 25.48
C ALA A 33 -29.81 -5.32 24.02
N ALA A 34 -30.42 -6.24 23.27
CA ALA A 34 -30.15 -6.44 21.85
C ALA A 34 -30.57 -5.20 21.04
N ILE A 35 -29.60 -4.54 20.41
CA ILE A 35 -29.83 -3.53 19.38
C ILE A 35 -30.02 -4.27 18.06
N ALA A 36 -31.23 -4.19 17.48
CA ALA A 36 -31.51 -4.68 16.14
C ALA A 36 -30.84 -3.78 15.10
N ASP A 37 -29.96 -4.36 14.29
CA ASP A 37 -29.30 -3.70 13.15
C ASP A 37 -30.29 -3.54 11.98
N SER A 38 -30.69 -2.30 11.70
CA SER A 38 -31.64 -1.94 10.63
C SER A 38 -30.97 -1.49 9.33
N SER A 39 -29.71 -1.87 9.06
CA SER A 39 -28.93 -1.34 7.94
C SER A 39 -28.68 -2.29 6.75
N ALA A 40 -29.28 -3.49 6.73
CA ALA A 40 -29.16 -4.40 5.59
C ALA A 40 -30.08 -3.97 4.41
N PRO A 41 -29.58 -3.94 3.15
CA PRO A 41 -30.41 -3.65 1.98
C PRO A 41 -31.51 -4.73 1.81
N PRO A 42 -32.71 -4.38 1.32
CA PRO A 42 -33.82 -5.32 1.22
C PRO A 42 -33.48 -6.47 0.29
N ASN A 43 -33.62 -7.71 0.78
CA ASN A 43 -33.48 -8.91 -0.04
C ASN A 43 -34.66 -8.98 -1.04
N PRO A 44 -34.44 -8.83 -2.36
CA PRO A 44 -35.51 -8.73 -3.35
C PRO A 44 -36.29 -10.05 -3.56
N ARG A 45 -35.87 -11.13 -2.90
CA ARG A 45 -36.60 -12.40 -2.87
C ARG A 45 -37.54 -12.55 -1.68
N ARG A 46 -37.51 -11.64 -0.69
CA ARG A 46 -38.23 -11.84 0.57
C ARG A 46 -39.58 -11.14 0.56
N ARG A 47 -40.65 -11.89 0.82
CA ARG A 47 -42.02 -11.36 0.94
C ARG A 47 -42.17 -10.51 2.21
N PRO A 48 -43.11 -9.55 2.25
CA PRO A 48 -43.64 -9.02 3.51
C PRO A 48 -44.34 -10.18 4.25
N GLY A 49 -43.65 -10.77 5.24
CA GLY A 49 -44.10 -11.98 5.95
C GLY A 49 -43.00 -13.02 6.22
N GLY A 50 -41.85 -12.93 5.53
CA GLY A 50 -40.63 -13.68 5.88
C GLY A 50 -40.24 -14.80 4.91
N ASP A 51 -41.17 -15.31 4.09
CA ASP A 51 -40.92 -16.35 3.10
C ASP A 51 -40.12 -15.84 1.89
N GLN A 52 -39.26 -16.68 1.32
CA GLN A 52 -38.50 -16.37 0.11
C GLN A 52 -39.20 -16.88 -1.16
N CYS A 53 -39.12 -16.11 -2.25
CA CYS A 53 -39.55 -16.54 -3.58
C CYS A 53 -38.67 -17.70 -4.11
N PRO A 54 -39.23 -18.64 -4.90
CA PRO A 54 -38.48 -19.72 -5.53
C PRO A 54 -37.30 -19.22 -6.38
N THR A 55 -36.24 -20.04 -6.47
CA THR A 55 -35.08 -19.77 -7.34
C THR A 55 -35.54 -19.47 -8.78
N GLY A 56 -35.13 -18.31 -9.31
CA GLY A 56 -35.54 -17.82 -10.64
C GLY A 56 -36.67 -16.79 -10.64
N SER A 57 -37.16 -16.36 -9.46
CA SER A 57 -38.21 -15.34 -9.33
C SER A 57 -37.87 -14.25 -8.30
N LEU A 58 -38.45 -13.06 -8.47
CA LEU A 58 -38.33 -11.92 -7.56
C LEU A 58 -39.71 -11.53 -7.03
N TRP A 59 -39.78 -10.99 -5.82
CA TRP A 59 -41.04 -10.49 -5.28
C TRP A 59 -41.38 -9.16 -5.95
N SER A 60 -42.53 -9.10 -6.61
CA SER A 60 -43.07 -7.86 -7.17
C SER A 60 -44.08 -7.25 -6.21
N THR A 61 -43.81 -6.02 -5.77
CA THR A 61 -44.76 -5.25 -4.95
C THR A 61 -46.00 -4.82 -5.75
N ALA A 62 -45.89 -4.71 -7.08
CA ALA A 62 -46.99 -4.30 -7.94
C ALA A 62 -48.04 -5.41 -8.12
N SER A 63 -47.63 -6.67 -8.14
CA SER A 63 -48.54 -7.82 -8.31
C SER A 63 -48.76 -8.64 -7.04
N ALA A 64 -48.08 -8.31 -5.95
CA ALA A 64 -48.07 -9.09 -4.70
C ALA A 64 -47.81 -10.60 -4.95
N ALA A 65 -46.91 -10.90 -5.89
CA ALA A 65 -46.56 -12.27 -6.28
C ALA A 65 -45.08 -12.39 -6.65
N CYS A 66 -44.55 -13.63 -6.60
CA CYS A 66 -43.22 -13.93 -7.13
C CYS A 66 -43.29 -14.01 -8.66
N VAL A 67 -42.59 -13.12 -9.35
CA VAL A 67 -42.55 -13.07 -10.82
C VAL A 67 -41.22 -13.64 -11.34
N PRO A 68 -41.22 -14.45 -12.41
CA PRO A 68 -40.00 -14.95 -13.03
C PRO A 68 -39.11 -13.80 -13.50
N PHE A 69 -37.81 -13.88 -13.25
CA PHE A 69 -36.85 -12.92 -13.77
C PHE A 69 -36.42 -13.34 -15.18
N ALA A 70 -36.90 -12.65 -16.21
CA ALA A 70 -36.44 -12.80 -17.58
C ALA A 70 -35.62 -11.55 -17.98
N PRO A 71 -34.44 -11.70 -18.62
CA PRO A 71 -33.70 -10.56 -19.13
C PRO A 71 -34.49 -9.88 -20.26
N THR A 72 -34.49 -8.54 -20.25
CA THR A 72 -35.09 -7.69 -21.29
C THR A 72 -34.54 -8.04 -22.67
N GLY A 73 -35.40 -8.55 -23.55
CA GLY A 73 -35.08 -8.90 -24.95
C GLY A 73 -35.94 -10.03 -25.54
N CYS A 74 -36.57 -10.89 -24.72
CA CYS A 74 -37.30 -12.05 -25.23
C CYS A 74 -38.76 -11.80 -25.64
N ALA A 75 -39.36 -10.68 -25.22
CA ALA A 75 -40.77 -10.40 -25.51
C ALA A 75 -41.03 -10.01 -26.97
N ASP A 76 -40.01 -9.54 -27.69
CA ASP A 76 -40.15 -9.00 -29.05
C ASP A 76 -40.08 -10.08 -30.15
N LEU A 77 -39.75 -11.34 -29.81
CA LEU A 77 -39.50 -12.42 -30.78
C LEU A 77 -40.65 -13.43 -30.97
N GLY A 78 -41.74 -13.33 -30.20
CA GLY A 78 -42.95 -14.15 -30.43
C GLY A 78 -42.79 -15.68 -30.28
N ILE A 79 -41.74 -16.15 -29.60
CA ILE A 79 -41.46 -17.60 -29.44
C ILE A 79 -42.12 -18.13 -28.16
N ALA A 80 -42.91 -19.20 -28.30
CA ALA A 80 -43.60 -19.87 -27.18
C ALA A 80 -42.72 -20.96 -26.56
N GLY A 81 -41.99 -20.63 -25.49
CA GLY A 81 -41.34 -21.61 -24.60
C GLY A 81 -39.94 -21.20 -24.13
N VAL A 82 -39.76 -21.08 -22.81
CA VAL A 82 -38.51 -20.63 -22.17
C VAL A 82 -37.30 -21.53 -22.47
N ALA A 83 -37.51 -22.80 -22.82
CA ALA A 83 -36.44 -23.74 -23.16
C ALA A 83 -35.79 -23.47 -24.54
N GLN A 84 -36.43 -22.70 -25.42
CA GLN A 84 -35.91 -22.38 -26.76
C GLN A 84 -35.15 -21.04 -26.83
N CYS A 85 -35.11 -20.27 -25.74
CA CYS A 85 -34.41 -18.98 -25.66
C CYS A 85 -33.03 -19.08 -25.00
N THR A 86 -32.23 -20.09 -25.35
CA THR A 86 -30.83 -20.16 -24.88
C THR A 86 -29.91 -19.86 -26.05
N PRO A 87 -29.21 -18.70 -26.08
CA PRO A 87 -28.33 -18.36 -27.20
C PRO A 87 -27.21 -19.40 -27.33
N ARG A 88 -26.99 -19.90 -28.55
CA ARG A 88 -25.86 -20.77 -28.89
C ARG A 88 -24.59 -19.96 -29.12
N TRP A 89 -23.47 -20.53 -28.70
CA TRP A 89 -22.14 -19.99 -28.92
C TRP A 89 -21.46 -20.75 -30.06
N CYS A 90 -21.04 -19.99 -31.08
CA CYS A 90 -20.28 -20.49 -32.21
C CYS A 90 -18.80 -20.20 -31.96
N PHE A 91 -17.91 -21.02 -32.53
CA PHE A 91 -16.49 -20.93 -32.25
C PHE A 91 -15.70 -20.88 -33.55
N ASP A 92 -14.89 -19.84 -33.70
CA ASP A 92 -13.92 -19.75 -34.78
C ASP A 92 -12.55 -20.20 -34.24
N TRP A 93 -11.86 -21.05 -34.99
CA TRP A 93 -10.59 -21.63 -34.57
C TRP A 93 -9.42 -20.77 -35.05
N GLN A 94 -8.59 -20.29 -34.12
CA GLN A 94 -7.46 -19.40 -34.41
C GLN A 94 -6.15 -19.87 -33.76
N ASP A 95 -5.03 -19.64 -34.43
CA ASP A 95 -3.70 -19.90 -33.90
C ASP A 95 -3.18 -18.72 -33.06
N ALA A 96 -1.93 -18.81 -32.59
CA ALA A 96 -1.32 -17.78 -31.76
C ALA A 96 -1.17 -16.41 -32.45
N ASP A 97 -1.19 -16.38 -33.79
CA ASP A 97 -1.07 -15.16 -34.60
C ASP A 97 -2.44 -14.64 -35.06
N GLY A 98 -3.54 -15.30 -34.66
CA GLY A 98 -4.91 -14.94 -35.02
C GLY A 98 -5.34 -15.41 -36.42
N ALA A 99 -4.55 -16.27 -37.07
CA ALA A 99 -4.93 -16.86 -38.35
C ALA A 99 -5.90 -18.03 -38.14
N GLY A 100 -6.86 -18.19 -39.05
CA GLY A 100 -7.83 -19.28 -39.00
C GLY A 100 -7.13 -20.64 -39.14
N CYS A 101 -7.38 -21.56 -38.22
CA CYS A 101 -6.83 -22.91 -38.23
C CYS A 101 -7.92 -23.97 -37.99
N SER A 102 -7.57 -25.25 -38.15
CA SER A 102 -8.51 -26.35 -37.89
C SER A 102 -8.43 -26.80 -36.43
N SER A 103 -9.53 -27.34 -35.88
CA SER A 103 -9.55 -27.90 -34.52
C SER A 103 -8.53 -29.02 -34.27
N ALA A 104 -7.98 -29.63 -35.33
CA ALA A 104 -6.95 -30.66 -35.27
C ALA A 104 -5.52 -30.11 -35.31
N SER A 105 -5.33 -28.80 -35.57
CA SER A 105 -4.02 -28.18 -35.70
C SER A 105 -3.39 -27.92 -34.32
N PRO A 106 -2.12 -28.33 -34.06
CA PRO A 106 -1.44 -28.05 -32.79
C PRO A 106 -1.36 -26.55 -32.51
N GLY A 107 -1.80 -26.11 -31.32
CA GLY A 107 -1.77 -24.69 -30.92
C GLY A 107 -3.00 -23.87 -31.34
N CYS A 108 -3.97 -24.49 -32.02
CA CYS A 108 -5.22 -23.84 -32.42
C CYS A 108 -6.22 -23.80 -31.26
N MET A 109 -6.80 -22.63 -30.98
CA MET A 109 -7.76 -22.43 -29.89
C MET A 109 -9.12 -21.93 -30.42
N PRO A 110 -10.24 -22.38 -29.84
CA PRO A 110 -11.56 -21.90 -30.23
C PRO A 110 -11.85 -20.54 -29.57
N ILE A 111 -12.20 -19.54 -30.37
CA ILE A 111 -12.66 -18.22 -29.92
C ILE A 111 -14.18 -18.17 -30.03
N GLY A 112 -14.86 -18.05 -28.88
CA GLY A 112 -16.32 -18.03 -28.82
C GLY A 112 -16.91 -16.69 -29.29
N ARG A 113 -17.94 -16.76 -30.13
CA ARG A 113 -18.82 -15.65 -30.51
C ARG A 113 -20.29 -16.09 -30.44
N ALA A 114 -21.20 -15.12 -30.44
CA ALA A 114 -22.60 -15.43 -30.67
C ALA A 114 -22.78 -16.04 -32.07
N CYS A 115 -23.59 -17.10 -32.18
CA CYS A 115 -23.98 -17.62 -33.48
C CYS A 115 -24.80 -16.56 -34.24
N SER A 116 -24.59 -16.48 -35.55
CA SER A 116 -25.49 -15.73 -36.43
C SER A 116 -26.86 -16.41 -36.52
N GLU A 117 -27.89 -15.70 -36.96
CA GLU A 117 -29.26 -16.25 -37.09
C GLU A 117 -29.31 -17.49 -38.00
N ASP A 118 -28.50 -17.52 -39.07
CA ASP A 118 -28.41 -18.66 -39.98
C ASP A 118 -27.69 -19.86 -39.34
N GLU A 119 -26.68 -19.62 -38.50
CA GLU A 119 -25.99 -20.66 -37.73
C GLU A 119 -26.89 -21.26 -36.64
N ASP A 120 -27.63 -20.41 -35.91
CA ASP A 120 -28.54 -20.84 -34.85
C ASP A 120 -29.73 -21.62 -35.45
N GLY A 121 -30.27 -21.17 -36.60
CA GLY A 121 -31.30 -21.87 -37.37
C GLY A 121 -30.87 -23.23 -37.92
N LYS A 122 -29.57 -23.42 -38.17
CA LYS A 122 -28.96 -24.71 -38.55
C LYS A 122 -28.54 -25.56 -37.35
N GLY A 123 -28.73 -25.05 -36.13
CA GLY A 123 -28.31 -25.69 -34.89
C GLY A 123 -26.81 -25.77 -34.69
N VAL A 124 -26.05 -24.90 -35.36
CA VAL A 124 -24.60 -24.77 -35.22
C VAL A 124 -24.28 -24.06 -33.91
N GLY A 125 -23.25 -24.54 -33.21
CA GLY A 125 -22.81 -23.97 -31.94
C GLY A 125 -23.35 -24.69 -30.70
N CYS A 126 -22.68 -24.43 -29.58
CA CYS A 126 -22.93 -25.09 -28.30
C CYS A 126 -23.85 -24.26 -27.41
N LEU A 127 -24.70 -24.93 -26.63
CA LEU A 127 -25.53 -24.25 -25.63
C LEU A 127 -24.66 -23.60 -24.55
N ALA A 128 -25.12 -22.51 -23.96
CA ALA A 128 -24.43 -21.86 -22.84
C ALA A 128 -24.09 -22.89 -21.73
N GLY A 129 -22.80 -23.00 -21.38
CA GLY A 129 -22.30 -24.02 -20.45
C GLY A 129 -21.77 -25.30 -21.11
N THR A 130 -21.71 -25.36 -22.45
CA THR A 130 -21.08 -26.43 -23.22
C THR A 130 -20.04 -25.86 -24.21
N TRP A 131 -19.01 -26.63 -24.54
CA TRP A 131 -17.88 -26.27 -25.40
C TRP A 131 -17.70 -27.32 -26.52
N PRO A 132 -17.18 -26.96 -27.70
CA PRO A 132 -16.93 -27.93 -28.76
C PRO A 132 -15.89 -28.96 -28.31
N ASP A 133 -16.20 -30.25 -28.46
CA ASP A 133 -15.28 -31.35 -28.18
C ASP A 133 -14.26 -31.43 -29.32
N PRO A 134 -12.98 -31.10 -29.07
CA PRO A 134 -11.95 -31.14 -30.12
C PRO A 134 -11.71 -32.55 -30.67
N ARG A 135 -12.22 -33.60 -30.00
CA ARG A 135 -12.09 -35.01 -30.43
C ARG A 135 -13.26 -35.51 -31.27
N ALA A 136 -14.38 -34.78 -31.31
CA ALA A 136 -15.53 -35.16 -32.12
C ALA A 136 -15.35 -34.64 -33.55
N ALA A 137 -15.12 -35.54 -34.51
CA ALA A 137 -14.94 -35.20 -35.94
C ALA A 137 -16.17 -34.52 -36.60
N ALA A 138 -17.27 -34.30 -35.86
CA ALA A 138 -18.50 -33.68 -36.35
C ALA A 138 -19.23 -32.80 -35.31
N GLY A 139 -18.50 -32.01 -34.50
CA GLY A 139 -19.10 -30.89 -33.75
C GLY A 139 -19.95 -31.27 -32.54
N GLY A 140 -19.49 -32.24 -31.73
CA GLY A 140 -20.12 -32.52 -30.43
C GLY A 140 -19.84 -31.42 -29.41
N CYS A 141 -20.81 -31.09 -28.54
CA CYS A 141 -20.62 -30.16 -27.44
C CYS A 141 -20.51 -30.93 -26.11
N VAL A 142 -19.52 -30.62 -25.29
CA VAL A 142 -19.32 -31.19 -23.95
C VAL A 142 -19.60 -30.14 -22.88
N HIS A 143 -20.19 -30.52 -21.75
CA HIS A 143 -20.38 -29.59 -20.63
C HIS A 143 -19.04 -29.08 -20.10
N ALA A 144 -18.97 -27.78 -19.81
CA ALA A 144 -17.83 -27.19 -19.13
C ALA A 144 -17.64 -27.90 -17.77
N GLY A 145 -16.64 -28.78 -17.69
CA GLY A 145 -16.34 -29.59 -16.50
C GLY A 145 -16.57 -31.10 -16.62
N ALA A 146 -16.97 -31.63 -17.78
CA ALA A 146 -17.13 -33.07 -17.97
C ALA A 146 -15.79 -33.76 -18.28
N THR A 147 -14.98 -34.06 -17.25
CA THR A 147 -14.04 -35.20 -17.31
C THR A 147 -14.74 -36.44 -16.80
N ALA A 148 -15.12 -37.32 -17.71
CA ALA A 148 -15.41 -38.70 -17.37
C ALA A 148 -14.10 -39.40 -16.98
N LEU A 149 -13.84 -39.48 -15.67
CA LEU A 149 -13.07 -40.58 -15.10
C LEU A 149 -14.10 -41.59 -14.60
N THR A 150 -14.16 -42.73 -15.28
CA THR A 150 -14.94 -43.88 -14.84
C THR A 150 -14.36 -44.44 -13.55
N THR A 151 -15.28 -44.65 -12.60
CA THR A 151 -15.24 -45.46 -11.38
C THR A 151 -14.34 -45.02 -10.23
N GLU A 152 -14.99 -44.24 -9.35
CA GLU A 152 -15.18 -44.52 -7.91
C GLU A 152 -14.17 -43.93 -6.91
N PHE A 153 -14.40 -42.67 -6.49
CA PHE A 153 -14.73 -42.28 -5.11
C PHE A 153 -15.08 -40.77 -5.03
N ASP A 154 -16.21 -40.46 -4.39
CA ASP A 154 -16.69 -39.15 -3.87
C ASP A 154 -16.92 -39.39 -2.35
N PRO A 155 -16.75 -38.45 -1.37
CA PRO A 155 -17.32 -37.10 -1.41
C PRO A 155 -16.51 -35.92 -0.83
N ALA A 156 -16.80 -34.73 -1.39
CA ALA A 156 -16.73 -33.40 -0.78
C ALA A 156 -15.34 -32.78 -0.48
N ALA A 157 -14.73 -32.17 -1.50
CA ALA A 157 -13.77 -31.08 -1.36
C ALA A 157 -14.26 -29.85 -2.17
N PRO A 158 -14.02 -28.61 -1.70
CA PRO A 158 -14.35 -27.42 -2.49
C PRO A 158 -13.55 -27.44 -3.81
N PRO A 159 -14.10 -26.89 -4.90
CA PRO A 159 -13.47 -26.97 -6.22
C PRO A 159 -12.04 -26.42 -6.17
N THR A 160 -11.10 -27.25 -6.59
CA THR A 160 -9.72 -26.85 -6.85
C THR A 160 -9.74 -25.77 -7.92
N PRO A 161 -9.15 -24.58 -7.70
CA PRO A 161 -9.00 -23.63 -8.78
C PRO A 161 -8.07 -24.26 -9.84
N THR A 162 -8.64 -24.53 -11.01
CA THR A 162 -7.91 -25.06 -12.17
C THR A 162 -7.01 -23.96 -12.74
N TRP A 163 -5.82 -23.83 -12.17
CA TRP A 163 -4.71 -23.14 -12.82
C TRP A 163 -3.91 -24.19 -13.56
N GLY A 164 -3.99 -24.19 -14.90
CA GLY A 164 -3.25 -25.13 -15.74
C GLY A 164 -1.74 -25.08 -15.50
N GLU A 165 -1.05 -26.21 -15.67
CA GLU A 165 0.39 -26.38 -15.47
C GLU A 165 1.25 -25.49 -16.41
N THR A 166 0.64 -24.83 -17.41
CA THR A 166 1.28 -23.84 -18.28
C THR A 166 1.35 -22.42 -17.70
N ALA A 167 0.86 -22.19 -16.49
CA ALA A 167 0.92 -20.88 -15.81
C ALA A 167 2.31 -20.52 -15.21
N THR A 168 3.41 -20.92 -15.89
CA THR A 168 4.75 -20.37 -15.66
C THR A 168 4.86 -18.90 -16.08
N GLN A 169 3.89 -18.39 -16.84
CA GLN A 169 3.75 -16.95 -17.04
C GLN A 169 3.12 -16.33 -15.79
N ALA A 170 4.00 -15.93 -14.87
CA ALA A 170 3.72 -14.80 -14.01
C ALA A 170 3.12 -13.67 -14.89
N PRO A 171 2.06 -12.95 -14.47
CA PRO A 171 1.46 -11.88 -15.29
C PRO A 171 2.55 -11.03 -15.92
N ALA A 172 2.46 -10.71 -17.22
CA ALA A 172 3.53 -10.06 -18.02
C ALA A 172 4.20 -8.85 -17.34
N PHE A 173 3.50 -8.21 -16.39
CA PHE A 173 4.02 -7.25 -15.43
C PHE A 173 5.29 -7.70 -14.65
N LEU A 174 5.52 -9.00 -14.45
CA LEU A 174 6.63 -9.55 -13.66
C LEU A 174 7.89 -9.85 -14.48
N ALA A 175 7.79 -9.96 -15.82
CA ALA A 175 8.91 -10.40 -16.66
C ALA A 175 9.74 -9.26 -17.27
N GLY A 176 9.21 -8.03 -17.34
CA GLY A 176 9.95 -6.85 -17.79
C GLY A 176 10.08 -5.84 -16.66
N GLY A 177 11.23 -5.78 -15.99
CA GLY A 177 11.54 -4.65 -15.11
C GLY A 177 11.49 -3.35 -15.91
N CYS A 178 10.88 -2.31 -15.36
CA CYS A 178 10.87 -1.02 -16.03
C CYS A 178 12.26 -0.37 -16.02
N PRO A 179 12.62 0.39 -17.08
CA PRO A 179 13.81 1.22 -17.07
C PRO A 179 13.84 2.14 -15.85
N ALA A 180 15.04 2.51 -15.39
CA ALA A 180 15.20 3.47 -14.32
C ALA A 180 14.45 4.79 -14.64
N GLY A 181 13.66 5.29 -13.68
CA GLY A 181 12.80 6.45 -13.90
C GLY A 181 11.41 6.12 -14.46
N GLU A 182 11.10 4.85 -14.70
CA GLU A 182 9.76 4.38 -15.07
C GLU A 182 9.26 3.31 -14.09
N VAL A 183 7.95 3.23 -13.90
CA VAL A 183 7.30 2.20 -13.08
C VAL A 183 6.34 1.40 -13.94
N PRO A 184 6.13 0.11 -13.63
CA PRO A 184 5.17 -0.70 -14.34
C PRO A 184 3.77 -0.06 -14.33
N ALA A 185 3.20 0.15 -15.50
CA ALA A 185 1.85 0.68 -15.63
C ALA A 185 0.82 -0.44 -15.38
N PRO A 186 -0.36 -0.14 -14.78
CA PRO A 186 -1.40 -1.14 -14.52
C PRO A 186 -1.90 -1.90 -15.77
N LYS A 187 -1.72 -1.34 -16.97
CA LYS A 187 -2.11 -1.95 -18.26
C LYS A 187 -0.93 -2.62 -19.00
N GLY A 188 0.20 -2.82 -18.34
CA GLY A 188 1.45 -3.26 -18.96
C GLY A 188 2.26 -2.08 -19.52
N GLY A 189 3.56 -2.32 -19.72
CA GLY A 189 4.52 -1.28 -20.06
C GLY A 189 5.00 -0.48 -18.86
N CYS A 190 5.79 0.55 -19.14
CA CYS A 190 6.44 1.39 -18.14
C CYS A 190 5.97 2.82 -18.32
N THR A 191 5.58 3.47 -17.23
CA THR A 191 5.21 4.90 -17.23
C THR A 191 6.26 5.66 -16.47
N ALA A 192 6.60 6.86 -16.94
CA ALA A 192 7.47 7.78 -16.22
C ALA A 192 7.04 7.86 -14.74
N ALA A 193 8.01 7.70 -13.84
CA ALA A 193 7.85 7.75 -12.40
C ALA A 193 7.52 9.17 -11.90
N GLY A 194 7.50 10.17 -12.80
CA GLY A 194 7.10 11.55 -12.51
C GLY A 194 5.63 11.89 -12.82
N VAL A 195 5.11 12.84 -12.06
CA VAL A 195 4.16 13.84 -12.57
C VAL A 195 5.03 14.95 -13.15
N ASP A 196 4.84 15.32 -14.42
CA ASP A 196 5.57 16.43 -15.02
C ASP A 196 5.09 17.73 -14.37
N TRP A 197 5.88 18.25 -13.43
CA TRP A 197 5.62 19.57 -12.89
C TRP A 197 5.98 20.61 -13.95
N VAL A 198 4.96 21.33 -14.41
CA VAL A 198 5.12 22.49 -15.29
C VAL A 198 4.94 23.73 -14.44
N CYS A 199 5.83 24.71 -14.60
CA CYS A 199 5.69 25.99 -13.92
C CYS A 199 4.31 26.62 -14.22
N PRO A 200 3.61 27.13 -13.20
CA PRO A 200 2.28 27.70 -13.41
C PRO A 200 2.35 28.90 -14.36
N PRO A 201 1.24 29.24 -15.05
CA PRO A 201 1.18 30.39 -15.94
C PRO A 201 1.71 31.68 -15.28
N GLY A 202 2.53 32.43 -16.02
CA GLY A 202 3.20 33.64 -15.50
C GLY A 202 4.49 33.36 -14.74
N THR A 203 4.98 32.11 -14.77
CA THR A 203 6.30 31.74 -14.28
C THR A 203 7.04 30.87 -15.30
N VAL A 204 8.37 30.90 -15.26
CA VAL A 204 9.25 30.06 -16.10
C VAL A 204 10.19 29.28 -15.20
N ALA A 205 10.59 28.08 -15.63
CA ALA A 205 11.64 27.32 -14.94
C ALA A 205 12.96 28.11 -15.03
N ASP A 206 13.67 28.22 -13.91
CA ASP A 206 15.00 28.84 -13.86
C ASP A 206 16.11 27.93 -14.42
N GLY A 207 15.79 26.65 -14.65
CA GLY A 207 16.70 25.63 -15.17
C GLY A 207 17.56 24.90 -14.12
N SER A 208 17.33 25.08 -12.81
CA SER A 208 18.21 24.53 -11.77
C SER A 208 17.66 23.31 -11.01
N GLY A 209 18.33 22.15 -11.11
CA GLY A 209 18.00 20.95 -10.32
C GLY A 209 16.90 20.04 -10.90
N ALA A 210 16.53 18.99 -10.15
CA ALA A 210 15.56 17.98 -10.60
C ALA A 210 14.10 18.50 -10.63
N LEU A 211 13.85 19.59 -9.89
CA LEU A 211 12.60 20.32 -9.82
C LEU A 211 12.92 21.81 -9.97
N PRO A 212 13.19 22.30 -11.21
CA PRO A 212 13.68 23.66 -11.39
C PRO A 212 12.74 24.66 -10.71
N PRO A 213 13.25 25.51 -9.80
CA PRO A 213 12.49 26.63 -9.27
C PRO A 213 11.77 27.34 -10.42
N CYS A 214 10.50 27.66 -10.21
CA CYS A 214 9.86 28.61 -11.10
C CYS A 214 10.37 29.99 -10.71
N VAL A 215 10.39 30.95 -11.62
CA VAL A 215 10.58 32.36 -11.30
C VAL A 215 9.51 33.17 -12.04
N PRO A 216 9.09 34.34 -11.53
CA PRO A 216 8.15 35.19 -12.24
C PRO A 216 8.62 35.48 -13.66
N ASP A 217 7.76 35.23 -14.65
CA ASP A 217 8.07 35.44 -16.06
C ASP A 217 7.97 36.95 -16.41
N PRO A 218 9.07 37.61 -16.81
CA PRO A 218 9.02 39.00 -17.24
C PRO A 218 8.15 39.21 -18.50
N ALA A 219 7.90 38.17 -19.30
CA ALA A 219 7.03 38.27 -20.47
C ALA A 219 5.54 38.43 -20.10
N ASP A 220 5.10 37.99 -18.91
CA ASP A 220 3.69 38.16 -18.45
C ASP A 220 3.33 39.63 -18.14
N CYS A 221 4.33 40.52 -18.08
CA CYS A 221 4.16 41.92 -17.67
C CYS A 221 3.48 42.80 -18.73
N GLY A 222 3.51 42.41 -19.99
CA GLY A 222 3.05 43.25 -21.10
C GLY A 222 3.82 44.57 -21.24
N THR A 223 3.40 45.41 -22.18
CA THR A 223 4.05 46.70 -22.49
C THR A 223 3.48 47.87 -21.70
N GLY A 224 2.24 47.77 -21.20
CA GLY A 224 1.57 48.85 -20.47
C GLY A 224 2.18 49.14 -19.08
N PRO A 225 2.05 50.37 -18.56
CA PRO A 225 2.56 50.74 -17.23
C PRO A 225 1.93 49.94 -16.07
N TRP A 226 0.71 49.43 -16.25
CA TRP A 226 -0.05 48.67 -15.24
C TRP A 226 -0.41 47.24 -15.66
N GLY A 227 0.27 46.68 -16.67
CA GLY A 227 0.03 45.32 -17.17
C GLY A 227 -0.43 45.26 -18.62
N PRO A 228 -0.73 44.05 -19.13
CA PRO A 228 -1.09 43.83 -20.54
C PRO A 228 -2.48 44.35 -20.92
N ASP A 229 -3.40 44.51 -19.97
CA ASP A 229 -4.81 44.80 -20.26
C ASP A 229 -5.12 46.30 -20.48
N GLY A 230 -4.10 47.17 -20.41
CA GLY A 230 -4.26 48.62 -20.53
C GLY A 230 -5.05 49.26 -19.37
N PRO A 231 -5.47 50.53 -19.53
CA PRO A 231 -6.31 51.23 -18.56
C PRO A 231 -7.68 50.54 -18.39
N VAL A 232 -8.14 50.43 -17.14
CA VAL A 232 -9.46 49.86 -16.82
C VAL A 232 -10.37 50.95 -16.25
N PRO A 233 -11.52 51.24 -16.88
CA PRO A 233 -12.45 52.25 -16.38
C PRO A 233 -12.85 52.02 -14.93
N GLY A 234 -12.76 53.07 -14.11
CA GLY A 234 -13.11 53.05 -12.69
C GLY A 234 -12.06 52.42 -11.75
N ALA A 235 -10.93 51.94 -12.27
CA ALA A 235 -9.82 51.50 -11.45
C ALA A 235 -9.09 52.68 -10.79
N LEU A 236 -8.46 52.42 -9.64
CA LEU A 236 -7.46 53.32 -9.06
C LEU A 236 -6.07 52.90 -9.52
N TYR A 237 -5.23 53.87 -9.87
CA TYR A 237 -3.88 53.64 -10.37
C TYR A 237 -2.84 54.00 -9.31
N VAL A 238 -1.87 53.12 -9.13
CA VAL A 238 -0.68 53.31 -8.28
C VAL A 238 0.55 53.25 -9.17
N GLN A 239 1.48 54.18 -8.99
CA GLN A 239 2.73 54.21 -9.75
C GLN A 239 3.89 54.53 -8.81
N TYR A 240 4.90 53.67 -8.81
CA TYR A 240 6.11 53.88 -8.04
C TYR A 240 6.81 55.18 -8.46
N GLY A 241 7.16 56.02 -7.48
CA GLY A 241 7.76 57.33 -7.72
C GLY A 241 6.79 58.44 -8.13
N ALA A 242 5.47 58.19 -8.17
CA ALA A 242 4.49 59.25 -8.41
C ALA A 242 4.52 60.32 -7.30
N ALA A 243 4.04 61.53 -7.61
CA ALA A 243 3.93 62.61 -6.65
C ALA A 243 2.96 62.24 -5.51
N THR A 244 3.24 62.75 -4.30
CA THR A 244 2.31 62.63 -3.17
C THR A 244 1.01 63.40 -3.46
N GLY A 245 -0.11 62.93 -2.90
CA GLY A 245 -1.42 63.56 -3.12
C GLY A 245 -2.09 63.20 -4.46
N GLY A 246 -1.68 62.10 -5.10
CA GLY A 246 -2.38 61.54 -6.27
C GLY A 246 -3.87 61.30 -6.01
N THR A 247 -4.66 61.33 -7.08
CA THR A 247 -6.12 61.09 -7.02
C THR A 247 -6.48 59.64 -7.34
N GLY A 248 -5.48 58.84 -7.73
CA GLY A 248 -5.68 57.50 -8.25
C GLY A 248 -6.21 57.45 -9.67
N SER A 249 -6.30 58.59 -10.38
CA SER A 249 -6.53 58.59 -11.83
C SER A 249 -5.24 58.23 -12.57
N GLU A 250 -5.36 57.79 -13.83
CA GLU A 250 -4.21 57.46 -14.67
C GLU A 250 -3.20 58.62 -14.79
N ALA A 251 -3.70 59.86 -14.92
CA ALA A 251 -2.88 61.06 -15.02
C ALA A 251 -2.28 61.53 -13.69
N LYS A 252 -2.87 61.13 -12.55
CA LYS A 252 -2.40 61.48 -11.20
C LYS A 252 -2.50 60.24 -10.29
N PRO A 253 -1.69 59.20 -10.53
CA PRO A 253 -1.76 57.95 -9.78
C PRO A 253 -1.33 58.18 -8.33
N PHE A 254 -1.76 57.30 -7.44
CA PHE A 254 -1.24 57.28 -6.07
C PHE A 254 0.24 56.84 -6.05
N SER A 255 1.02 57.40 -5.13
CA SER A 255 2.41 57.03 -4.92
C SER A 255 2.59 55.79 -4.04
N THR A 256 1.55 55.38 -3.31
CA THR A 256 1.54 54.21 -2.42
C THR A 256 0.30 53.34 -2.64
N ILE A 257 0.44 52.05 -2.39
CA ILE A 257 -0.64 51.07 -2.44
C ILE A 257 -1.61 51.32 -1.29
N ALA A 258 -1.12 51.59 -0.07
CA ALA A 258 -1.97 51.87 1.08
C ALA A 258 -2.86 53.10 0.87
N GLY A 259 -2.36 54.14 0.20
CA GLY A 259 -3.16 55.33 -0.15
C GLY A 259 -4.32 54.99 -1.08
N ALA A 260 -4.06 54.18 -2.12
CA ALA A 260 -5.09 53.71 -3.03
C ALA A 260 -6.12 52.80 -2.35
N VAL A 261 -5.68 51.88 -1.48
CA VAL A 261 -6.56 50.98 -0.71
C VAL A 261 -7.47 51.77 0.23
N ALA A 262 -6.96 52.81 0.89
CA ALA A 262 -7.76 53.67 1.75
C ALA A 262 -8.85 54.40 0.95
N ALA A 263 -8.50 54.92 -0.23
CA ALA A 263 -9.41 55.62 -1.14
C ALA A 263 -10.39 54.68 -1.88
N ALA A 264 -10.04 53.39 -2.01
CA ALA A 264 -10.83 52.42 -2.75
C ALA A 264 -12.25 52.25 -2.18
N LYS A 265 -13.20 52.17 -3.09
CA LYS A 265 -14.59 51.76 -2.83
C LYS A 265 -14.66 50.23 -2.75
N VAL A 266 -15.74 49.73 -2.17
CA VAL A 266 -16.04 48.29 -2.17
C VAL A 266 -16.11 47.80 -3.62
N ASN A 267 -15.52 46.63 -3.86
CA ASN A 267 -15.34 45.95 -5.14
C ASN A 267 -14.53 46.72 -6.19
N GLN A 268 -13.79 47.76 -5.77
CA GLN A 268 -12.95 48.51 -6.70
C GLN A 268 -11.64 47.79 -7.01
N LEU A 269 -11.18 47.91 -8.26
CA LEU A 269 -9.89 47.45 -8.72
C LEU A 269 -8.81 48.53 -8.48
N VAL A 270 -7.68 48.12 -7.92
CA VAL A 270 -6.46 48.92 -7.79
C VAL A 270 -5.39 48.31 -8.69
N LEU A 271 -4.96 49.07 -9.70
CA LEU A 271 -3.89 48.73 -10.63
C LEU A 271 -2.57 49.28 -10.12
N ILE A 272 -1.57 48.40 -9.98
CA ILE A 272 -0.28 48.73 -9.38
C ILE A 272 0.80 48.61 -10.44
N GLY A 273 1.45 49.72 -10.75
CA GLY A 273 2.50 49.79 -11.76
C GLY A 273 3.79 49.16 -11.26
N ALA A 274 4.76 49.00 -12.17
CA ALA A 274 6.08 48.48 -11.84
C ALA A 274 6.77 49.29 -10.73
N GLY A 275 7.43 48.59 -9.80
CA GLY A 275 8.21 49.18 -8.72
C GLY A 275 8.23 48.33 -7.45
N THR A 276 9.02 48.78 -6.47
CA THR A 276 9.16 48.16 -5.15
C THR A 276 8.55 49.07 -4.10
N TYR A 277 7.39 48.67 -3.57
CA TYR A 277 6.62 49.44 -2.61
C TYR A 277 7.00 49.02 -1.18
N ALA A 278 7.76 49.87 -0.49
CA ALA A 278 8.29 49.61 0.84
C ALA A 278 7.23 49.83 1.96
N GLU A 279 6.12 49.09 1.88
CA GLU A 279 4.97 49.25 2.76
C GLU A 279 4.27 47.91 3.05
N GLY A 280 3.49 47.86 4.12
CA GLY A 280 2.53 46.78 4.37
C GLY A 280 1.12 47.25 4.00
N VAL A 281 0.32 46.37 3.39
CA VAL A 281 -1.01 46.73 2.88
C VAL A 281 -2.10 46.09 3.74
N VAL A 282 -3.06 46.90 4.20
CA VAL A 282 -4.23 46.41 4.97
C VAL A 282 -5.50 46.57 4.13
N ALA A 283 -6.01 45.45 3.62
CA ALA A 283 -7.27 45.39 2.88
C ALA A 283 -8.44 45.13 3.85
N SER A 284 -9.06 46.21 4.32
CA SER A 284 -10.23 46.16 5.22
C SER A 284 -11.58 46.16 4.50
N LYS A 285 -11.57 46.30 3.17
CA LYS A 285 -12.76 46.30 2.31
C LYS A 285 -12.59 45.24 1.21
N PRO A 286 -13.69 44.76 0.61
CA PRO A 286 -13.62 43.85 -0.53
C PRO A 286 -13.07 44.62 -1.73
N ILE A 287 -11.87 44.32 -2.18
CA ILE A 287 -11.17 45.02 -3.28
C ILE A 287 -10.29 44.05 -4.05
N ALA A 288 -9.87 44.43 -5.26
CA ALA A 288 -8.87 43.70 -6.04
C ALA A 288 -7.59 44.52 -6.18
N LEU A 289 -6.44 43.91 -5.85
CA LEU A 289 -5.12 44.46 -6.08
C LEU A 289 -4.48 43.69 -7.23
N ARG A 290 -4.19 44.39 -8.32
CA ARG A 290 -3.56 43.80 -9.51
C ARG A 290 -2.25 44.51 -9.82
N GLY A 291 -1.15 43.79 -9.69
CA GLY A 291 0.14 44.28 -10.16
C GLY A 291 0.26 44.19 -11.68
N LYS A 292 1.27 44.86 -12.22
CA LYS A 292 1.67 44.71 -13.63
C LYS A 292 2.02 43.25 -13.95
N CYS A 293 2.81 42.63 -13.08
CA CYS A 293 3.19 41.22 -13.06
C CYS A 293 4.02 40.96 -11.78
N ALA A 294 4.17 39.68 -11.42
CA ALA A 294 4.97 39.31 -10.25
C ALA A 294 6.46 39.69 -10.38
N ALA A 295 7.00 39.74 -11.60
CA ALA A 295 8.40 40.12 -11.85
C ALA A 295 8.70 41.61 -11.61
N GLN A 296 7.73 42.50 -11.86
CA GLN A 296 7.96 43.96 -11.86
C GLN A 296 7.19 44.72 -10.78
N THR A 297 6.14 44.14 -10.17
CA THR A 297 5.41 44.77 -9.06
C THR A 297 5.70 44.03 -7.77
N ARG A 298 6.39 44.70 -6.83
CA ARG A 298 6.84 44.09 -5.58
C ARG A 298 6.36 44.87 -4.36
N ILE A 299 5.72 44.18 -3.42
CA ILE A 299 5.44 44.69 -2.08
C ILE A 299 6.57 44.22 -1.16
N ALA A 300 7.24 45.16 -0.49
CA ALA A 300 8.37 44.89 0.41
C ALA A 300 8.08 45.49 1.79
N PRO A 301 7.30 44.81 2.66
CA PRO A 301 6.91 45.35 3.94
C PRO A 301 8.12 45.64 4.85
N PRO A 302 8.05 46.66 5.72
CA PRO A 302 9.05 46.88 6.75
C PRO A 302 9.24 45.64 7.63
N ALA A 303 10.43 45.49 8.21
CA ALA A 303 10.74 44.36 9.08
C ALA A 303 9.71 44.20 10.22
N GLY A 304 9.27 42.97 10.47
CA GLY A 304 8.27 42.66 11.49
C GLY A 304 6.84 43.10 11.15
N LYS A 305 6.55 43.43 9.89
CA LYS A 305 5.18 43.67 9.39
C LYS A 305 4.81 42.62 8.34
N PRO A 306 3.54 42.20 8.27
CA PRO A 306 3.06 41.40 7.14
C PRO A 306 3.07 42.21 5.83
N GLY A 307 3.22 41.52 4.69
CA GLY A 307 3.09 42.11 3.36
C GLY A 307 1.67 42.59 3.09
N VAL A 308 0.72 41.66 3.17
CA VAL A 308 -0.72 41.96 3.03
C VAL A 308 -1.51 41.40 4.20
N ILE A 309 -2.40 42.21 4.78
CA ILE A 309 -3.37 41.79 5.79
C ILE A 309 -4.78 41.95 5.20
N SER A 310 -5.54 40.87 5.16
CA SER A 310 -6.97 40.90 4.84
C SER A 310 -7.79 40.85 6.12
N THR A 311 -8.51 41.94 6.41
CA THR A 311 -9.48 42.03 7.52
C THR A 311 -10.91 42.24 7.01
N ALA A 312 -11.11 42.26 5.69
CA ALA A 312 -12.42 42.41 5.09
C ALA A 312 -13.36 41.26 5.49
N ASN A 313 -14.64 41.56 5.64
CA ASN A 313 -15.67 40.54 5.90
C ASN A 313 -16.08 39.77 4.62
N ASP A 314 -15.51 40.13 3.46
CA ASP A 314 -15.82 39.53 2.15
C ASP A 314 -14.53 39.38 1.31
N LYS A 315 -14.65 39.26 -0.01
CA LYS A 315 -13.57 38.87 -0.93
C LYS A 315 -12.53 39.98 -1.16
N VAL A 316 -11.27 39.68 -0.85
CA VAL A 316 -10.08 40.40 -1.32
C VAL A 316 -9.40 39.56 -2.41
N VAL A 317 -8.93 40.21 -3.48
CA VAL A 317 -8.20 39.55 -4.57
C VAL A 317 -6.79 40.12 -4.69
N LEU A 318 -5.78 39.25 -4.72
CA LEU A 318 -4.40 39.58 -5.05
C LEU A 318 -4.04 38.90 -6.38
N TRP A 319 -3.59 39.68 -7.35
CA TRP A 319 -3.30 39.16 -8.69
C TRP A 319 -2.01 39.77 -9.26
N ARG A 320 -1.13 38.92 -9.84
CA ARG A 320 0.02 39.35 -10.65
C ARG A 320 0.99 40.31 -9.93
N LEU A 321 1.40 39.95 -8.72
CA LEU A 321 2.37 40.75 -7.95
C LEU A 321 3.29 39.83 -7.13
N SER A 322 4.42 40.36 -6.66
CA SER A 322 5.29 39.70 -5.69
C SER A 322 5.22 40.38 -4.32
N ILE A 323 5.41 39.58 -3.28
CA ILE A 323 5.59 40.00 -1.89
C ILE A 323 6.94 39.46 -1.45
N GLN A 324 7.85 40.35 -1.07
CA GLN A 324 9.20 39.99 -0.65
C GLN A 324 9.47 40.40 0.80
N GLY A 325 9.76 39.43 1.66
CA GLY A 325 10.06 39.64 3.06
C GLY A 325 8.81 39.70 3.95
N GLY A 326 8.91 40.48 5.03
CA GLY A 326 7.86 40.62 6.04
C GLY A 326 7.87 39.52 7.11
N GLU A 327 7.08 39.73 8.15
CA GLU A 327 6.78 38.68 9.15
C GLU A 327 5.93 37.57 8.53
N ASN A 328 4.89 37.97 7.80
CA ASN A 328 4.10 37.05 6.99
C ASN A 328 3.97 37.61 5.58
N GLY A 329 3.99 36.77 4.56
CA GLY A 329 3.70 37.23 3.20
C GLY A 329 2.27 37.77 3.13
N VAL A 330 1.30 36.89 3.41
CA VAL A 330 -0.13 37.22 3.49
C VAL A 330 -0.73 36.71 4.79
N ARG A 331 -1.55 37.54 5.45
CA ARG A 331 -2.28 37.20 6.67
C ARG A 331 -3.78 37.46 6.51
N VAL A 332 -4.59 36.43 6.70
CA VAL A 332 -6.06 36.49 6.62
C VAL A 332 -6.66 36.42 8.02
N GLN A 333 -7.22 37.54 8.46
CA GLN A 333 -7.87 37.69 9.77
C GLN A 333 -9.40 37.78 9.65
N GLY A 334 -9.94 37.67 8.44
CA GLY A 334 -11.37 37.63 8.16
C GLY A 334 -11.65 37.47 6.66
N GLY A 335 -12.87 37.01 6.35
CA GLY A 335 -13.43 37.00 5.01
C GLY A 335 -12.85 35.97 4.05
N LYS A 336 -12.83 36.31 2.77
CA LYS A 336 -12.38 35.43 1.69
C LYS A 336 -11.18 36.06 1.00
N LEU A 337 -10.14 35.29 0.74
CA LEU A 337 -8.99 35.72 -0.04
C LEU A 337 -8.89 34.90 -1.32
N ALA A 338 -8.70 35.56 -2.46
CA ALA A 338 -8.25 34.90 -3.68
C ALA A 338 -6.85 35.42 -4.04
N VAL A 339 -5.92 34.51 -4.24
CA VAL A 339 -4.54 34.79 -4.64
C VAL A 339 -4.28 34.07 -5.94
N GLU A 340 -3.95 34.82 -6.98
CA GLU A 340 -3.71 34.27 -8.31
C GLU A 340 -2.41 34.83 -8.89
N ARG A 341 -1.50 33.97 -9.37
CA ARG A 341 -0.22 34.40 -9.97
C ARG A 341 0.55 35.36 -9.06
N VAL A 342 0.61 35.03 -7.78
CA VAL A 342 1.36 35.79 -6.78
C VAL A 342 2.61 35.02 -6.37
N TRP A 343 3.68 35.77 -6.17
CA TRP A 343 4.98 35.25 -5.76
C TRP A 343 5.30 35.73 -4.34
N ILE A 344 5.33 34.84 -3.36
CA ILE A 344 5.61 35.16 -1.95
C ILE A 344 6.98 34.60 -1.59
N ASP A 345 7.94 35.47 -1.29
CA ASP A 345 9.33 35.09 -1.09
C ASP A 345 9.95 35.70 0.18
N GLY A 346 10.77 34.93 0.90
CA GLY A 346 11.64 35.46 1.94
C GLY A 346 10.95 35.93 3.23
N SER A 347 9.69 35.55 3.47
CA SER A 347 8.96 35.92 4.69
C SER A 347 9.54 35.22 5.94
N LYS A 348 9.45 35.88 7.09
CA LYS A 348 9.95 35.41 8.38
C LYS A 348 8.79 35.13 9.33
N GLY A 349 8.22 33.93 9.25
CA GLY A 349 7.09 33.48 10.08
C GLY A 349 6.16 32.56 9.32
N GLY A 350 5.44 33.08 8.33
CA GLY A 350 4.61 32.28 7.44
C GLY A 350 4.44 32.89 6.05
N GLY A 351 4.41 32.08 5.00
CA GLY A 351 4.12 32.55 3.65
C GLY A 351 2.68 33.07 3.55
N VAL A 352 1.70 32.19 3.81
CA VAL A 352 0.28 32.54 3.93
C VAL A 352 -0.27 32.01 5.26
N ARG A 353 -0.89 32.88 6.07
CA ARG A 353 -1.56 32.49 7.33
C ARG A 353 -3.04 32.81 7.28
N ILE A 354 -3.88 31.85 7.65
CA ILE A 354 -5.34 32.01 7.74
C ILE A 354 -5.76 31.72 9.17
N GLU A 355 -6.12 32.76 9.92
CA GLU A 355 -6.22 32.69 11.39
C GLU A 355 -7.65 32.72 11.93
N ALA A 356 -8.53 33.49 11.29
CA ALA A 356 -9.88 33.66 11.81
C ALA A 356 -10.80 32.54 11.35
N LYS A 357 -11.46 31.88 12.31
CA LYS A 357 -12.49 30.85 12.06
C LYS A 357 -13.49 31.32 11.01
N GLY A 358 -13.78 30.44 10.04
CA GLY A 358 -14.68 30.74 8.92
C GLY A 358 -14.02 31.48 7.75
N SER A 359 -12.77 31.93 7.88
CA SER A 359 -12.04 32.52 6.76
C SER A 359 -11.63 31.45 5.76
N THR A 360 -11.64 31.82 4.49
CA THR A 360 -11.25 30.91 3.40
C THR A 360 -10.26 31.57 2.44
N ALA A 361 -9.32 30.81 1.90
CA ALA A 361 -8.48 31.26 0.80
C ALA A 361 -8.59 30.35 -0.43
N LEU A 362 -8.44 30.93 -1.61
CA LEU A 362 -8.16 30.25 -2.86
C LEU A 362 -6.77 30.66 -3.32
N LEU A 363 -5.84 29.71 -3.46
CA LEU A 363 -4.50 29.93 -3.99
C LEU A 363 -4.40 29.25 -5.36
N ARG A 364 -4.24 30.04 -6.41
CA ARG A 364 -4.11 29.58 -7.79
C ARG A 364 -2.81 30.07 -8.41
N ASP A 365 -2.09 29.23 -9.12
CA ASP A 365 -0.89 29.61 -9.87
C ASP A 365 0.12 30.36 -9.00
N THR A 366 0.24 29.95 -7.74
CA THR A 366 0.93 30.71 -6.70
C THR A 366 2.20 29.98 -6.30
N TRP A 367 3.24 30.75 -6.02
CA TRP A 367 4.49 30.24 -5.46
C TRP A 367 4.76 30.88 -4.11
N ILE A 368 5.19 30.06 -3.16
CA ILE A 368 5.59 30.46 -1.82
C ILE A 368 6.95 29.84 -1.56
N GLY A 369 7.95 30.64 -1.17
CA GLY A 369 9.22 30.06 -0.79
C GLY A 369 10.18 30.92 0.01
N HIS A 370 11.29 30.29 0.38
CA HIS A 370 12.31 30.83 1.29
C HIS A 370 11.70 31.37 2.60
N VAL A 371 10.70 30.66 3.13
CA VAL A 371 10.03 31.06 4.38
C VAL A 371 10.89 30.61 5.56
N ALA A 372 11.40 31.58 6.31
CA ALA A 372 12.24 31.34 7.46
C ALA A 372 11.45 31.44 8.77
N SER A 373 11.96 30.80 9.83
CA SER A 373 11.47 31.01 11.19
C SER A 373 11.81 32.44 11.66
N ASN A 374 11.01 33.00 12.56
CA ASN A 374 11.26 34.33 13.13
C ASN A 374 11.68 34.29 14.60
N ALA A 375 12.13 35.43 15.11
CA ALA A 375 12.56 35.55 16.51
C ALA A 375 11.41 35.43 17.53
N ALA A 376 10.15 35.59 17.09
CA ALA A 376 8.97 35.45 17.94
C ALA A 376 8.55 33.98 18.14
N GLY A 377 9.27 33.04 17.52
CA GLY A 377 9.00 31.61 17.62
C GLY A 377 8.02 31.08 16.58
N ASP A 378 7.60 31.88 15.60
CA ASP A 378 6.91 31.32 14.43
C ASP A 378 7.89 30.49 13.62
N PHE A 379 7.39 29.34 13.18
CA PHE A 379 8.25 28.25 12.77
C PHE A 379 8.67 28.31 11.30
N GLY A 380 8.14 29.23 10.50
CA GLY A 380 8.51 29.42 9.10
C GLY A 380 7.64 28.66 8.09
N ASP A 381 6.35 28.51 8.39
CA ASP A 381 5.42 27.69 7.63
C ASP A 381 5.15 28.26 6.22
N GLY A 382 5.10 27.41 5.20
CA GLY A 382 4.68 27.84 3.86
C GLY A 382 3.24 28.37 3.88
N VAL A 383 2.29 27.51 4.25
CA VAL A 383 0.89 27.85 4.49
C VAL A 383 0.45 27.31 5.85
N ALA A 384 -0.08 28.18 6.71
CA ALA A 384 -0.60 27.81 8.02
C ALA A 384 -2.08 28.18 8.17
N LEU A 385 -2.88 27.21 8.58
CA LEU A 385 -4.32 27.35 8.80
C LEU A 385 -4.65 27.20 10.28
N ALA A 386 -5.57 28.02 10.78
CA ALA A 386 -6.16 27.83 12.09
C ALA A 386 -7.39 26.89 12.04
N PRO A 387 -7.81 26.28 13.16
CA PRO A 387 -9.01 25.46 13.21
C PRO A 387 -10.27 26.18 12.70
N GLY A 388 -11.06 25.48 11.89
CA GLY A 388 -12.29 25.98 11.29
C GLY A 388 -12.09 26.95 10.12
N THR A 389 -10.90 26.98 9.52
CA THR A 389 -10.61 27.72 8.28
C THR A 389 -10.67 26.81 7.05
N GLY A 390 -10.72 27.41 5.86
CA GLY A 390 -10.76 26.69 4.58
C GLY A 390 -9.67 27.13 3.60
N LEU A 391 -9.16 26.19 2.82
CA LEU A 391 -8.22 26.47 1.73
C LEU A 391 -8.57 25.64 0.49
N ALA A 392 -8.66 26.32 -0.64
CA ALA A 392 -8.68 25.74 -1.97
C ALA A 392 -7.33 26.00 -2.66
N VAL A 393 -6.72 24.98 -3.27
CA VAL A 393 -5.46 25.12 -4.01
C VAL A 393 -5.60 24.62 -5.45
N GLU A 394 -4.94 25.31 -6.38
CA GLU A 394 -4.80 24.88 -7.77
C GLU A 394 -3.43 25.33 -8.29
N ARG A 395 -2.54 24.39 -8.62
CA ARG A 395 -1.17 24.68 -9.09
C ARG A 395 -0.42 25.59 -8.09
N LEU A 396 -0.30 25.09 -6.87
CA LEU A 396 0.42 25.75 -5.77
C LEU A 396 1.79 25.09 -5.59
N ARG A 397 2.84 25.89 -5.52
CA ARG A 397 4.18 25.43 -5.11
C ARG A 397 4.60 26.08 -3.81
N ILE A 398 5.10 25.27 -2.88
CA ILE A 398 5.69 25.68 -1.61
C ILE A 398 7.10 25.12 -1.57
N ALA A 399 8.12 25.97 -1.49
CA ALA A 399 9.52 25.55 -1.63
C ALA A 399 10.44 26.20 -0.59
N HIS A 400 11.43 25.45 -0.09
CA HIS A 400 12.46 25.99 0.83
C HIS A 400 11.85 26.70 2.04
N VAL A 401 10.94 26.02 2.72
CA VAL A 401 10.28 26.53 3.92
C VAL A 401 10.77 25.77 5.15
N ARG A 402 10.47 26.30 6.34
CA ARG A 402 10.78 25.62 7.60
C ARG A 402 9.52 25.08 8.25
N ASN A 403 9.67 24.06 9.08
CA ASN A 403 8.61 23.47 9.89
C ASN A 403 7.52 22.72 9.11
N PHE A 404 6.62 23.45 8.44
CA PHE A 404 5.55 22.88 7.61
C PHE A 404 5.54 23.49 6.20
N GLY A 405 5.40 22.65 5.18
CA GLY A 405 4.95 23.12 3.87
C GLY A 405 3.53 23.66 3.94
N LEU A 406 2.60 22.78 4.29
CA LEU A 406 1.18 23.08 4.51
C LEU A 406 0.71 22.51 5.85
N GLY A 407 0.41 23.37 6.83
CA GLY A 407 -0.13 23.00 8.13
C GLY A 407 -1.62 23.28 8.25
N ALA A 408 -2.44 22.25 8.47
CA ALA A 408 -3.91 22.31 8.44
C ALA A 408 -4.62 21.79 9.71
N PRO A 409 -4.29 22.22 10.94
CA PRO A 409 -4.97 21.78 12.15
C PRO A 409 -6.45 22.19 12.15
N GLY A 410 -7.36 21.21 12.20
CA GLY A 410 -8.81 21.43 12.26
C GLY A 410 -9.38 22.19 11.06
N ALA A 411 -8.65 22.25 9.95
CA ALA A 411 -9.03 23.01 8.76
C ALA A 411 -9.58 22.09 7.66
N VAL A 412 -10.25 22.71 6.68
CA VAL A 412 -10.68 22.03 5.45
C VAL A 412 -9.77 22.45 4.30
N VAL A 413 -9.10 21.50 3.66
CA VAL A 413 -8.26 21.75 2.49
C VAL A 413 -8.74 20.91 1.33
N GLN A 414 -8.92 21.54 0.17
CA GLN A 414 -9.25 20.85 -1.07
C GLN A 414 -8.44 21.40 -2.24
N GLY A 415 -8.18 20.61 -3.27
CA GLY A 415 -7.56 21.15 -4.48
C GLY A 415 -6.74 20.15 -5.26
N SER A 416 -5.98 20.67 -6.22
CA SER A 416 -5.10 19.86 -7.06
C SER A 416 -3.77 20.54 -7.39
N ASP A 417 -2.81 19.74 -7.85
CA ASP A 417 -1.53 20.20 -8.37
C ASP A 417 -0.73 20.95 -7.30
N LEU A 418 -0.53 20.29 -6.16
CA LEU A 418 0.24 20.82 -5.04
C LEU A 418 1.65 20.24 -5.03
N VAL A 419 2.65 21.10 -5.09
CA VAL A 419 4.06 20.73 -4.87
C VAL A 419 4.55 21.34 -3.56
N VAL A 420 5.09 20.49 -2.70
CA VAL A 420 5.80 20.90 -1.48
C VAL A 420 7.21 20.34 -1.59
N ASP A 421 8.20 21.23 -1.53
CA ASP A 421 9.57 20.91 -1.90
C ASP A 421 10.54 21.51 -0.88
N HIS A 422 11.51 20.72 -0.41
CA HIS A 422 12.51 21.13 0.57
C HIS A 422 11.91 21.79 1.83
N VAL A 423 11.39 20.97 2.74
CA VAL A 423 10.91 21.45 4.05
C VAL A 423 11.94 21.14 5.12
N ASP A 424 12.64 22.18 5.55
CA ASP A 424 13.68 22.09 6.56
C ASP A 424 13.10 22.07 7.99
N PRO A 425 13.82 21.46 8.94
CA PRO A 425 13.43 21.55 10.34
C PRO A 425 13.53 22.99 10.84
N THR A 426 12.82 23.24 11.94
CA THR A 426 13.01 24.44 12.76
C THR A 426 14.47 24.56 13.24
N ALA A 427 14.86 25.73 13.76
CA ALA A 427 16.20 25.93 14.33
C ALA A 427 16.54 24.90 15.44
N GLY A 428 15.53 24.40 16.17
CA GLY A 428 15.68 23.35 17.18
C GLY A 428 15.81 21.93 16.62
N GLY A 429 15.85 21.75 15.29
CA GLY A 429 15.89 20.44 14.64
C GLY A 429 14.56 19.68 14.67
N GLN A 430 13.48 20.32 15.12
CA GLN A 430 12.14 19.73 15.17
C GLN A 430 11.37 20.02 13.89
N PHE A 431 10.46 19.09 13.57
CA PHE A 431 9.59 19.11 12.40
C PHE A 431 10.38 19.13 11.08
N GLY A 432 9.80 19.68 10.02
CA GLY A 432 10.27 19.47 8.64
C GLY A 432 9.28 18.64 7.84
N ILE A 433 7.99 18.88 8.04
CA ILE A 433 6.90 18.08 7.50
C ILE A 433 6.36 18.75 6.24
N GLY A 434 6.21 17.99 5.15
CA GLY A 434 5.64 18.52 3.91
C GLY A 434 4.20 19.02 4.11
N ILE A 435 3.28 18.09 4.39
CA ILE A 435 1.86 18.41 4.64
C ILE A 435 1.45 17.83 5.99
N ALA A 436 0.83 18.64 6.86
CA ALA A 436 0.33 18.21 8.16
C ALA A 436 -1.19 18.43 8.26
N ALA A 437 -1.94 17.33 8.40
CA ALA A 437 -3.39 17.32 8.63
C ALA A 437 -3.68 16.84 10.06
N ALA A 438 -3.92 17.78 10.97
CA ALA A 438 -4.07 17.51 12.40
C ALA A 438 -5.42 17.95 12.96
N GLU A 439 -5.77 17.53 14.17
CA GLU A 439 -6.86 18.11 14.96
C GLU A 439 -8.24 18.14 14.27
N ASN A 440 -8.70 17.01 13.73
CA ASN A 440 -9.96 16.88 12.97
C ASN A 440 -9.92 17.57 11.59
N ALA A 441 -8.74 17.69 10.99
CA ALA A 441 -8.60 18.21 9.63
C ALA A 441 -9.37 17.36 8.61
N LYS A 442 -9.85 18.00 7.55
CA LYS A 442 -10.41 17.32 6.37
C LYS A 442 -9.64 17.79 5.14
N VAL A 443 -8.82 16.90 4.61
CA VAL A 443 -7.96 17.23 3.47
C VAL A 443 -8.30 16.32 2.29
N THR A 444 -8.57 16.89 1.12
CA THR A 444 -8.84 16.16 -0.13
C THR A 444 -8.03 16.75 -1.27
N LEU A 445 -7.01 16.03 -1.74
CA LEU A 445 -6.08 16.56 -2.75
C LEU A 445 -5.97 15.63 -3.96
N GLU A 446 -5.60 16.19 -5.09
CA GLU A 446 -5.31 15.45 -6.32
C GLU A 446 -3.97 15.90 -6.91
N ARG A 447 -3.13 14.97 -7.40
CA ARG A 447 -1.81 15.26 -7.98
C ARG A 447 -0.94 16.07 -7.02
N VAL A 448 -0.51 15.40 -5.95
CA VAL A 448 0.33 15.98 -4.90
C VAL A 448 1.74 15.43 -5.02
N TRP A 449 2.74 16.31 -4.96
CA TRP A 449 4.12 15.92 -4.80
C TRP A 449 4.73 16.56 -3.56
N VAL A 450 5.23 15.74 -2.65
CA VAL A 450 6.10 16.15 -1.56
C VAL A 450 7.52 15.64 -1.81
N HIS A 451 8.50 16.53 -1.79
CA HIS A 451 9.90 16.20 -2.00
C HIS A 451 10.78 16.80 -0.91
N ALA A 452 11.78 16.03 -0.47
CA ALA A 452 12.84 16.51 0.43
C ALA A 452 12.31 17.10 1.76
N ALA A 453 11.27 16.49 2.32
CA ALA A 453 10.80 16.80 3.67
C ALA A 453 11.72 16.14 4.70
N ARG A 454 12.18 16.87 5.71
CA ARG A 454 13.20 16.39 6.67
C ARG A 454 12.65 15.57 7.84
N ASP A 455 11.34 15.47 7.99
CA ASP A 455 10.71 14.69 9.05
C ASP A 455 9.72 13.67 8.50
N ALA A 456 8.62 14.15 7.94
CA ALA A 456 7.67 13.34 7.20
C ALA A 456 7.23 14.05 5.93
N GLY A 457 7.05 13.31 4.84
CA GLY A 457 6.41 13.89 3.65
C GLY A 457 4.99 14.37 3.98
N VAL A 458 4.18 13.48 4.54
CA VAL A 458 2.84 13.81 5.03
C VAL A 458 2.59 13.25 6.42
N PHE A 459 2.00 14.06 7.30
CA PHE A 459 1.56 13.68 8.64
C PHE A 459 0.04 13.84 8.75
N VAL A 460 -0.65 12.78 9.19
CA VAL A 460 -2.10 12.81 9.45
C VAL A 460 -2.35 12.28 10.85
N GLY A 461 -2.95 13.08 11.72
CA GLY A 461 -3.21 12.58 13.07
C GLY A 461 -3.92 13.53 14.00
N GLN A 462 -3.79 13.24 15.29
CA GLN A 462 -4.32 14.07 16.36
C GLN A 462 -3.39 14.06 17.57
N ALA A 463 -3.27 15.20 18.26
CA ALA A 463 -2.57 15.32 19.53
C ALA A 463 -3.44 14.96 20.77
N GLY A 464 -4.70 14.54 20.62
CA GLY A 464 -5.65 14.33 21.72
C GLY A 464 -6.82 13.39 21.41
N ALA A 465 -7.75 13.22 22.36
CA ALA A 465 -8.82 12.21 22.37
C ALA A 465 -10.09 12.57 21.54
N GLY A 466 -9.98 13.41 20.51
CA GLY A 466 -11.12 13.85 19.70
C GLY A 466 -11.41 12.97 18.48
N LYS A 467 -12.19 13.49 17.51
CA LYS A 467 -12.39 12.78 16.24
C LYS A 467 -11.10 12.86 15.41
N GLY A 468 -10.81 11.79 14.69
CA GLY A 468 -9.62 11.75 13.83
C GLY A 468 -9.68 12.74 12.67
N SER A 469 -8.50 13.14 12.21
CA SER A 469 -8.32 13.82 10.93
C SER A 469 -8.57 12.84 9.78
N THR A 470 -9.13 13.33 8.68
CA THR A 470 -9.36 12.56 7.45
C THR A 470 -8.52 13.14 6.32
N TRP A 471 -7.79 12.28 5.61
CA TRP A 471 -7.04 12.66 4.43
C TRP A 471 -7.33 11.70 3.27
N ALA A 472 -7.80 12.26 2.15
CA ALA A 472 -7.99 11.54 0.91
C ALA A 472 -7.09 12.16 -0.17
N VAL A 473 -6.35 11.32 -0.89
CA VAL A 473 -5.50 11.80 -1.99
C VAL A 473 -5.49 10.84 -3.16
N ARG A 474 -5.56 11.42 -4.37
CA ARG A 474 -5.37 10.71 -5.63
C ARG A 474 -4.07 11.20 -6.28
N SER A 475 -3.25 10.27 -6.74
CA SER A 475 -1.97 10.56 -7.39
C SER A 475 -1.02 11.31 -6.46
N LEU A 476 -0.47 10.59 -5.49
CA LEU A 476 0.48 11.11 -4.51
C LEU A 476 1.90 10.68 -4.87
N ARG A 477 2.84 11.61 -4.86
CA ARG A 477 4.28 11.31 -4.90
C ARG A 477 4.93 11.83 -3.63
N ILE A 478 5.69 10.97 -2.96
CA ILE A 478 6.54 11.36 -1.85
C ILE A 478 7.93 10.79 -2.09
N SER A 479 8.93 11.66 -2.10
CA SER A 479 10.31 11.27 -2.37
C SER A 479 11.33 11.96 -1.49
N ASP A 480 12.38 11.22 -1.13
CA ASP A 480 13.50 11.72 -0.33
C ASP A 480 13.06 12.35 1.00
N SER A 481 12.08 11.73 1.68
CA SER A 481 11.76 12.15 3.05
C SER A 481 12.91 11.72 3.95
N GLY A 482 13.82 12.66 4.20
CA GLY A 482 15.09 12.42 4.85
C GLY A 482 14.99 12.48 6.37
N GLN A 483 16.07 12.05 7.03
CA GLN A 483 16.18 12.17 8.48
C GLN A 483 16.72 13.55 8.86
N ALA A 484 15.93 14.35 9.58
CA ALA A 484 16.49 15.29 10.55
C ALA A 484 17.38 14.52 11.54
N LYS A 485 18.14 15.21 12.40
CA LYS A 485 19.05 14.58 13.39
C LYS A 485 18.41 13.51 14.32
N HIS A 486 17.11 13.25 14.22
CA HIS A 486 16.39 12.27 15.02
C HIS A 486 16.36 10.89 14.33
N PRO A 487 16.72 9.80 15.04
CA PRO A 487 16.92 8.47 14.44
C PRO A 487 15.63 7.76 13.98
N THR A 488 14.45 8.31 14.27
CA THR A 488 13.12 7.71 13.97
C THR A 488 12.31 8.54 12.97
N ARG A 489 12.96 9.44 12.24
CA ARG A 489 12.31 10.36 11.27
C ARG A 489 12.62 9.93 9.84
N GLY A 490 11.98 10.58 8.86
CA GLY A 490 12.10 10.23 7.45
C GLY A 490 10.96 9.33 6.96
N MET A 491 9.75 9.53 7.47
CA MET A 491 8.57 8.82 7.00
C MET A 491 8.08 9.44 5.69
N GLY A 492 7.68 8.63 4.72
CA GLY A 492 6.98 9.16 3.55
C GLY A 492 5.63 9.72 3.99
N LEU A 493 4.78 8.86 4.55
CA LEU A 493 3.47 9.17 5.08
C LEU A 493 3.35 8.59 6.49
N GLU A 494 3.04 9.43 7.48
CA GLU A 494 2.72 9.03 8.84
C GLU A 494 1.23 9.26 9.12
N CYS A 495 0.57 8.23 9.66
CA CYS A 495 -0.76 8.33 10.20
C CYS A 495 -0.81 7.86 11.66
N THR A 496 -1.43 8.63 12.55
CA THR A 496 -1.44 8.33 13.99
C THR A 496 -2.74 8.77 14.68
N GLY A 497 -3.09 8.12 15.79
CA GLY A 497 -4.34 8.40 16.51
C GLY A 497 -5.59 7.93 15.73
N PRO A 498 -6.80 8.43 16.03
CA PRO A 498 -8.04 7.97 15.39
C PRO A 498 -8.22 8.43 13.93
N ALA A 499 -7.14 8.81 13.24
CA ALA A 499 -7.18 9.35 11.88
C ALA A 499 -7.50 8.29 10.81
N THR A 500 -7.97 8.76 9.65
CA THR A 500 -8.27 7.94 8.48
C THR A 500 -7.59 8.47 7.24
N VAL A 501 -6.90 7.60 6.50
CA VAL A 501 -6.17 7.94 5.29
C VAL A 501 -6.62 7.04 4.12
N ASP A 502 -7.03 7.62 2.99
CA ASP A 502 -7.31 6.92 1.72
C ASP A 502 -6.41 7.47 0.62
N VAL A 503 -5.45 6.65 0.17
CA VAL A 503 -4.43 7.02 -0.82
C VAL A 503 -4.59 6.12 -2.04
N ARG A 504 -4.80 6.74 -3.21
CA ARG A 504 -4.94 6.02 -4.48
C ARG A 504 -3.89 6.47 -5.49
N GLY A 505 -3.16 5.52 -6.06
CA GLY A 505 -2.10 5.82 -7.04
C GLY A 505 -0.91 6.54 -6.40
N ALA A 506 -0.35 5.99 -5.33
CA ALA A 506 0.81 6.58 -4.65
C ALA A 506 2.14 6.09 -5.22
N ARG A 507 3.16 6.95 -5.16
CA ARG A 507 4.57 6.64 -5.41
C ARG A 507 5.37 7.12 -4.22
N LEU A 508 5.84 6.20 -3.37
CA LEU A 508 6.59 6.52 -2.16
C LEU A 508 8.00 5.94 -2.32
N HIS A 509 9.02 6.78 -2.41
CA HIS A 509 10.37 6.28 -2.65
C HIS A 509 11.50 7.07 -2.00
N ASP A 510 12.67 6.45 -1.85
CA ASP A 510 13.86 7.05 -1.24
C ASP A 510 13.63 7.61 0.19
N ASN A 511 12.61 7.12 0.89
CA ASN A 511 12.29 7.59 2.24
C ASN A 511 13.25 6.98 3.25
N GLY A 512 13.58 7.74 4.30
CA GLY A 512 14.61 7.36 5.26
C GLY A 512 14.19 6.22 6.19
N ALA A 513 12.99 6.26 6.74
CA ALA A 513 12.55 5.32 7.79
C ALA A 513 11.49 4.33 7.29
N THR A 514 10.35 4.85 6.86
CA THR A 514 9.20 4.04 6.45
C THR A 514 8.47 4.76 5.32
N GLY A 515 8.06 4.05 4.26
CA GLY A 515 7.24 4.63 3.20
C GLY A 515 5.87 5.10 3.73
N LEU A 516 5.11 4.20 4.37
CA LEU A 516 3.83 4.48 5.04
C LEU A 516 3.80 3.89 6.45
N ALA A 517 3.69 4.72 7.49
CA ALA A 517 3.52 4.30 8.89
C ALA A 517 2.09 4.56 9.37
N VAL A 518 1.42 3.54 9.92
CA VAL A 518 0.06 3.59 10.45
C VAL A 518 0.10 3.19 11.92
N LEU A 519 -0.10 4.14 12.81
CA LEU A 519 0.21 4.01 14.24
C LEU A 519 -1.03 4.27 15.10
N LYS A 520 -1.03 3.74 16.33
CA LYS A 520 -1.89 4.20 17.45
C LYS A 520 -3.38 4.33 17.10
N GLY A 521 -3.96 3.30 16.51
CA GLY A 521 -5.39 3.27 16.17
C GLY A 521 -5.78 3.94 14.85
N CYS A 522 -4.81 4.45 14.06
CA CYS A 522 -5.12 4.98 12.73
C CYS A 522 -5.57 3.86 11.79
N SER A 523 -6.46 4.19 10.85
CA SER A 523 -6.78 3.35 9.69
C SER A 523 -6.29 3.98 8.39
N ALA A 524 -5.55 3.23 7.57
CA ALA A 524 -5.10 3.68 6.26
C ALA A 524 -5.38 2.64 5.16
N THR A 525 -5.82 3.13 4.01
CA THR A 525 -5.90 2.35 2.76
C THR A 525 -4.93 2.89 1.73
N LEU A 526 -4.13 2.00 1.16
CA LEU A 526 -3.19 2.27 0.08
C LEU A 526 -3.56 1.41 -1.13
N ALA A 527 -4.03 2.03 -2.21
CA ALA A 527 -4.50 1.32 -3.40
C ALA A 527 -3.73 1.74 -4.66
N GLY A 528 -3.26 0.78 -5.46
CA GLY A 528 -2.55 1.08 -6.71
C GLY A 528 -1.22 1.80 -6.47
N ALA A 529 -0.52 1.52 -5.36
CA ALA A 529 0.69 2.23 -4.99
C ALA A 529 1.97 1.49 -5.43
N VAL A 530 3.03 2.26 -5.61
CA VAL A 530 4.40 1.77 -5.81
C VAL A 530 5.25 2.32 -4.66
N VAL A 531 5.83 1.44 -3.87
CA VAL A 531 6.68 1.80 -2.72
C VAL A 531 8.05 1.15 -2.88
N TRP A 532 9.11 1.94 -3.04
CA TRP A 532 10.42 1.37 -3.31
C TRP A 532 11.59 2.13 -2.68
N ASP A 533 12.73 1.45 -2.54
CA ASP A 533 13.99 2.01 -2.04
C ASP A 533 13.85 2.77 -0.70
N THR A 534 13.09 2.24 0.25
CA THR A 534 13.11 2.76 1.62
C THR A 534 14.46 2.41 2.28
N ARG A 535 15.26 3.44 2.60
CA ARG A 535 16.71 3.35 2.84
C ARG A 535 17.13 2.90 4.25
N GLY A 536 16.19 2.90 5.18
CA GLY A 536 16.41 2.60 6.58
C GLY A 536 17.13 3.68 7.38
N THR A 537 16.90 3.68 8.69
CA THR A 537 17.47 4.69 9.58
C THR A 537 18.96 4.42 9.81
N PRO A 538 19.79 5.44 10.11
CA PRO A 538 21.20 5.24 10.48
C PRO A 538 21.38 4.32 11.69
N ALA A 539 20.35 4.21 12.55
CA ALA A 539 20.35 3.30 13.69
C ALA A 539 20.04 1.84 13.30
N GLY A 540 19.71 1.57 12.04
CA GLY A 540 19.39 0.23 11.55
C GLY A 540 18.18 -0.39 12.23
N LYS A 541 17.15 0.41 12.54
CA LYS A 541 15.92 -0.09 13.19
C LYS A 541 14.66 -0.04 12.32
N GLU A 542 14.67 0.78 11.28
CA GLU A 542 13.54 0.91 10.36
C GLU A 542 14.07 0.92 8.93
N GLY A 543 13.17 0.70 7.98
CA GLY A 543 13.41 0.65 6.53
C GLY A 543 12.15 0.26 5.75
N PHE A 544 10.99 0.29 6.41
CA PHE A 544 9.83 -0.49 6.00
C PHE A 544 9.12 0.14 4.80
N GLY A 545 8.60 -0.68 3.89
CA GLY A 545 7.75 -0.17 2.82
C GLY A 545 6.46 0.45 3.39
N ALA A 546 5.65 -0.35 4.05
CA ALA A 546 4.50 0.10 4.83
C ALA A 546 4.32 -0.71 6.13
N ALA A 547 3.97 -0.04 7.21
CA ALA A 547 3.88 -0.63 8.55
C ALA A 547 2.60 -0.22 9.28
N GLY A 548 1.85 -1.18 9.81
CA GLY A 548 0.81 -0.99 10.81
C GLY A 548 1.33 -1.36 12.20
N GLN A 549 1.37 -0.42 13.13
CA GLN A 549 1.93 -0.63 14.46
C GLN A 549 1.03 -0.12 15.58
N THR A 550 1.13 -0.73 16.76
CA THR A 550 0.47 -0.29 18.00
C THR A 550 -1.03 -0.03 17.81
N GLY A 551 -1.75 -1.01 17.26
CA GLY A 551 -3.19 -0.90 16.98
C GLY A 551 -3.56 -0.27 15.64
N GLY A 552 -2.57 0.06 14.79
CA GLY A 552 -2.80 0.57 13.45
C GLY A 552 -3.45 -0.46 12.51
N GLN A 553 -4.36 0.00 11.64
CA GLN A 553 -5.05 -0.82 10.65
C GLN A 553 -4.63 -0.40 9.23
N LEU A 554 -3.88 -1.26 8.56
CA LEU A 554 -3.34 -1.00 7.23
C LEU A 554 -3.98 -1.93 6.20
N ARG A 555 -4.62 -1.36 5.17
CA ARG A 555 -5.11 -2.08 4.00
C ARG A 555 -4.31 -1.69 2.77
N VAL A 556 -3.74 -2.67 2.07
CA VAL A 556 -2.93 -2.50 0.86
C VAL A 556 -3.58 -3.30 -0.26
N VAL A 557 -3.90 -2.66 -1.38
CA VAL A 557 -4.62 -3.29 -2.50
C VAL A 557 -3.90 -3.01 -3.82
N ALA A 558 -3.70 -4.04 -4.63
CA ALA A 558 -3.17 -3.92 -6.00
C ALA A 558 -1.91 -3.04 -6.08
N SER A 559 -0.95 -3.28 -5.18
CA SER A 559 0.21 -2.41 -4.97
C SER A 559 1.53 -3.17 -5.09
N PHE A 560 2.59 -2.44 -5.42
CA PHE A 560 3.91 -2.97 -5.70
C PHE A 560 4.94 -2.43 -4.71
N PHE A 561 5.74 -3.33 -4.12
CA PHE A 561 6.79 -3.02 -3.17
C PHE A 561 8.11 -3.60 -3.69
N ALA A 562 9.16 -2.80 -3.79
CA ALA A 562 10.47 -3.28 -4.26
C ALA A 562 11.64 -2.66 -3.50
N ALA A 563 12.71 -3.42 -3.28
CA ALA A 563 13.98 -2.90 -2.76
C ALA A 563 13.86 -2.10 -1.44
N ASN A 564 12.80 -2.34 -0.66
CA ASN A 564 12.65 -1.76 0.67
C ASN A 564 13.53 -2.54 1.65
N ARG A 565 14.13 -1.85 2.61
CA ARG A 565 14.97 -2.49 3.63
C ARG A 565 14.16 -3.06 4.80
N GLY A 566 14.60 -4.17 5.37
CA GLY A 566 13.81 -4.85 6.40
C GLY A 566 12.50 -5.38 5.81
N SER A 567 11.36 -5.09 6.45
CA SER A 567 10.05 -5.55 5.97
C SER A 567 9.43 -4.63 4.91
N ALA A 568 9.04 -5.15 3.74
CA ALA A 568 8.21 -4.37 2.81
C ALA A 568 6.82 -4.08 3.38
N LEU A 569 6.19 -5.06 4.02
CA LEU A 569 4.91 -4.92 4.71
C LEU A 569 5.03 -5.45 6.15
N LEU A 570 4.71 -4.62 7.14
CA LEU A 570 4.84 -4.97 8.56
C LEU A 570 3.52 -4.74 9.31
N ALA A 571 3.14 -5.71 10.14
CA ALA A 571 2.17 -5.55 11.22
C ALA A 571 2.84 -5.86 12.56
N ARG A 572 2.91 -4.91 13.49
CA ARG A 572 3.60 -5.07 14.78
C ARG A 572 2.75 -4.63 15.96
N GLY A 573 2.74 -5.44 17.01
CA GLY A 573 2.09 -5.11 18.28
C GLY A 573 0.61 -5.48 18.31
N GLN A 574 0.09 -5.63 19.52
CA GLN A 574 -1.27 -6.06 19.77
C GLN A 574 -2.30 -5.11 19.12
N GLY A 575 -3.32 -5.70 18.48
CA GLY A 575 -4.39 -4.98 17.81
C GLY A 575 -4.04 -4.44 16.43
N SER A 576 -2.76 -4.47 16.02
CA SER A 576 -2.36 -4.07 14.67
C SER A 576 -2.86 -5.07 13.64
N GLN A 577 -3.37 -4.55 12.52
CA GLN A 577 -3.91 -5.36 11.42
C GLN A 577 -3.32 -4.94 10.08
N LEU A 578 -2.90 -5.92 9.29
CA LEU A 578 -2.51 -5.76 7.89
C LEU A 578 -3.42 -6.61 7.01
N LEU A 579 -4.06 -5.98 6.02
CA LEU A 579 -4.76 -6.66 4.93
C LEU A 579 -4.06 -6.32 3.62
N ALA A 580 -3.35 -7.29 3.03
CA ALA A 580 -2.67 -7.16 1.75
C ALA A 580 -3.40 -7.99 0.69
N ASP A 581 -3.91 -7.34 -0.35
CA ASP A 581 -4.74 -7.96 -1.38
C ASP A 581 -4.18 -7.66 -2.78
N HIS A 582 -3.82 -8.71 -3.52
CA HIS A 582 -3.19 -8.63 -4.84
C HIS A 582 -1.92 -7.75 -4.83
N VAL A 583 -1.02 -8.00 -3.88
CA VAL A 583 0.24 -7.25 -3.77
C VAL A 583 1.41 -7.98 -4.42
N VAL A 584 2.34 -7.22 -4.97
CA VAL A 584 3.63 -7.74 -5.44
C VAL A 584 4.71 -7.17 -4.53
N VAL A 585 5.53 -8.04 -3.95
CA VAL A 585 6.68 -7.65 -3.14
C VAL A 585 7.92 -8.32 -3.71
N ARG A 586 8.93 -7.53 -4.05
CA ARG A 586 10.17 -8.08 -4.59
C ARG A 586 11.45 -7.49 -4.04
N ASP A 587 12.50 -8.29 -4.08
CA ASP A 587 13.87 -7.85 -3.87
C ASP A 587 14.06 -7.01 -2.59
N THR A 588 13.33 -7.31 -1.52
CA THR A 588 13.50 -6.64 -0.22
C THR A 588 14.93 -6.81 0.27
N LEU A 589 15.50 -5.78 0.87
CA LEU A 589 16.92 -5.70 1.22
C LEU A 589 17.13 -5.83 2.74
N PRO A 590 18.30 -6.31 3.18
CA PRO A 590 18.66 -6.28 4.58
C PRO A 590 18.84 -4.84 5.10
N LEU A 591 18.60 -4.67 6.38
CA LEU A 591 18.55 -3.40 7.07
C LEU A 591 19.92 -3.18 7.74
N HIS A 592 20.91 -2.79 6.92
CA HIS A 592 22.34 -2.60 7.27
C HIS A 592 23.10 -3.88 7.69
N ASP A 593 24.40 -3.72 7.99
CA ASP A 593 25.32 -4.77 8.49
C ASP A 593 24.89 -5.39 9.83
N SER A 594 23.82 -4.88 10.46
CA SER A 594 23.35 -5.34 11.77
C SER A 594 22.71 -6.73 11.74
N GLY A 595 22.56 -7.34 10.56
CA GLY A 595 21.93 -8.64 10.43
C GLY A 595 20.41 -8.60 10.45
N ASN A 596 19.79 -7.41 10.39
CA ASN A 596 18.35 -7.26 10.26
C ASN A 596 17.89 -7.55 8.83
N LEU A 597 16.79 -8.28 8.72
CA LEU A 597 16.55 -9.14 7.57
C LEU A 597 15.50 -8.59 6.62
N GLY A 598 15.75 -8.74 5.31
CA GLY A 598 14.92 -8.15 4.25
C GLY A 598 13.63 -8.90 3.97
N MET A 599 12.64 -8.89 4.86
CA MET A 599 11.41 -9.67 4.74
C MET A 599 10.33 -9.07 3.81
N ALA A 600 9.49 -9.90 3.18
CA ALA A 600 8.39 -9.39 2.36
C ALA A 600 7.18 -8.95 3.20
N VAL A 601 6.55 -9.87 3.94
CA VAL A 601 5.41 -9.60 4.83
C VAL A 601 5.64 -10.18 6.22
N THR A 602 5.54 -9.33 7.24
CA THR A 602 5.84 -9.69 8.63
C THR A 602 4.66 -9.36 9.53
N ALA A 603 4.24 -10.32 10.36
CA ALA A 603 3.35 -10.12 11.49
C ALA A 603 4.08 -10.46 12.80
N TYR A 604 4.06 -9.56 13.78
CA TYR A 604 4.85 -9.68 15.01
C TYR A 604 4.12 -9.15 16.25
N GLU A 605 4.48 -9.64 17.44
CA GLU A 605 3.96 -9.17 18.75
C GLU A 605 2.43 -9.16 18.85
N GLY A 606 1.76 -10.27 18.53
CA GLY A 606 0.30 -10.37 18.60
C GLY A 606 -0.47 -9.67 17.47
N ALA A 607 0.23 -9.15 16.47
CA ALA A 607 -0.40 -8.56 15.29
C ALA A 607 -1.06 -9.60 14.39
N ARG A 608 -1.97 -9.14 13.52
CA ARG A 608 -2.65 -9.98 12.52
C ARG A 608 -2.35 -9.51 11.10
N ALA A 609 -1.92 -10.41 10.23
CA ALA A 609 -1.77 -10.18 8.80
C ALA A 609 -2.64 -11.14 7.98
N VAL A 610 -3.30 -10.61 6.95
CA VAL A 610 -4.06 -11.37 5.95
C VAL A 610 -3.53 -11.00 4.57
N VAL A 611 -3.04 -11.99 3.83
CA VAL A 611 -2.42 -11.82 2.51
C VAL A 611 -3.21 -12.65 1.48
N ARG A 612 -3.64 -12.04 0.37
CA ARG A 612 -4.43 -12.71 -0.68
C ARG A 612 -3.86 -12.41 -2.05
N GLY A 613 -3.74 -13.44 -2.89
CA GLY A 613 -3.37 -13.28 -4.30
C GLY A 613 -2.03 -12.56 -4.52
N ALA A 614 -1.07 -12.74 -3.61
CA ALA A 614 0.19 -12.00 -3.63
C ALA A 614 1.31 -12.74 -4.37
N ALA A 615 2.23 -11.99 -4.96
CA ALA A 615 3.49 -12.51 -5.51
C ALA A 615 4.67 -11.95 -4.71
N LEU A 616 5.43 -12.84 -4.06
CA LEU A 616 6.57 -12.50 -3.20
C LEU A 616 7.84 -13.10 -3.82
N VAL A 617 8.64 -12.28 -4.49
CA VAL A 617 9.71 -12.75 -5.39
C VAL A 617 11.07 -12.15 -5.03
N GLY A 618 12.14 -12.96 -4.94
CA GLY A 618 13.49 -12.41 -4.81
C GLY A 618 13.80 -11.78 -3.45
N ASN A 619 12.95 -11.98 -2.45
CA ASN A 619 13.07 -11.34 -1.14
C ASN A 619 14.21 -11.98 -0.32
N HIS A 620 14.94 -11.18 0.45
CA HIS A 620 15.99 -11.70 1.33
C HIS A 620 15.36 -12.34 2.59
N MET A 621 16.04 -13.29 3.23
CA MET A 621 15.57 -13.95 4.45
C MET A 621 14.25 -14.73 4.39
N SER A 622 13.12 -14.02 4.31
CA SER A 622 11.79 -14.62 4.40
C SER A 622 10.73 -13.85 3.61
N ALA A 623 9.87 -14.57 2.91
CA ALA A 623 8.71 -13.93 2.28
C ALA A 623 7.55 -13.69 3.26
N LEU A 624 7.18 -14.68 4.07
CA LEU A 624 6.13 -14.56 5.09
C LEU A 624 6.68 -14.86 6.47
N VAL A 625 6.50 -13.95 7.43
CA VAL A 625 6.94 -14.15 8.82
C VAL A 625 5.78 -14.00 9.80
N ALA A 626 5.60 -15.00 10.65
CA ALA A 626 4.66 -14.99 11.79
C ALA A 626 5.45 -15.17 13.09
N GLY A 627 5.74 -14.05 13.76
CA GLY A 627 6.50 -14.07 15.00
C GLY A 627 5.65 -14.09 16.27
N GLN A 628 6.20 -13.59 17.37
CA GLN A 628 5.69 -13.78 18.73
C GLN A 628 4.19 -13.48 18.88
N GLY A 629 3.39 -14.54 19.08
CA GLY A 629 1.93 -14.45 19.27
C GLY A 629 1.14 -13.97 18.04
N ALA A 630 1.80 -13.71 16.92
CA ALA A 630 1.19 -13.14 15.73
C ALA A 630 0.38 -14.17 14.95
N GLN A 631 -0.59 -13.67 14.18
CA GLN A 631 -1.40 -14.49 13.29
C GLN A 631 -1.21 -14.06 11.84
N LEU A 632 -0.80 -14.98 10.98
CA LEU A 632 -0.62 -14.75 9.55
C LEU A 632 -1.51 -15.72 8.76
N PHE A 633 -2.38 -15.16 7.92
CA PHE A 633 -3.22 -15.91 7.00
C PHE A 633 -2.82 -15.56 5.57
N ALA A 634 -2.52 -16.54 4.74
CA ALA A 634 -2.15 -16.34 3.35
C ALA A 634 -2.92 -17.29 2.43
N ALA A 635 -3.57 -16.75 1.39
CA ALA A 635 -4.34 -17.54 0.44
C ALA A 635 -3.97 -17.19 -1.01
N GLY A 636 -3.71 -18.21 -1.83
CA GLY A 636 -3.35 -18.03 -3.24
C GLY A 636 -2.07 -17.22 -3.42
N VAL A 637 -1.08 -17.39 -2.54
CA VAL A 637 0.19 -16.66 -2.59
C VAL A 637 1.21 -17.45 -3.40
N ARG A 638 1.97 -16.74 -4.24
CA ARG A 638 3.13 -17.26 -4.96
C ARG A 638 4.39 -16.73 -4.31
N ILE A 639 5.25 -17.63 -3.84
CA ILE A 639 6.54 -17.31 -3.25
C ILE A 639 7.61 -17.97 -4.10
N HIS A 640 8.57 -17.17 -4.56
CA HIS A 640 9.58 -17.62 -5.49
C HIS A 640 10.93 -16.96 -5.20
N ILE A 641 12.00 -17.76 -5.13
CA ILE A 641 13.39 -17.28 -4.98
C ILE A 641 13.56 -16.40 -3.73
N THR A 642 13.52 -17.00 -2.54
CA THR A 642 13.98 -16.30 -1.32
C THR A 642 15.47 -16.50 -1.13
N ARG A 643 16.22 -15.39 -1.04
CA ARG A 643 17.68 -15.40 -1.08
C ARG A 643 18.26 -15.46 0.34
N PRO A 644 19.16 -16.42 0.63
CA PRO A 644 19.95 -16.39 1.84
C PRO A 644 20.90 -15.19 1.83
N GLU A 645 21.09 -14.57 2.99
CA GLU A 645 22.05 -13.49 3.14
C GLU A 645 23.38 -14.07 3.65
N VAL A 646 24.37 -14.13 2.75
CA VAL A 646 25.66 -14.77 3.03
C VAL A 646 26.38 -14.10 4.21
N ALA A 647 26.32 -12.77 4.30
CA ALA A 647 27.06 -12.00 5.30
C ALA A 647 26.60 -12.27 6.75
N THR A 648 25.31 -12.55 6.93
CA THR A 648 24.66 -12.63 8.26
C THR A 648 24.32 -14.07 8.63
N ALA A 649 24.74 -15.03 7.80
CA ALA A 649 24.19 -16.38 7.75
C ALA A 649 22.66 -16.40 7.64
N GLY A 650 22.08 -15.33 7.10
CA GLY A 650 20.65 -15.13 6.97
C GLY A 650 20.01 -16.20 6.10
N PHE A 651 18.80 -16.55 6.48
CA PHE A 651 18.09 -17.70 5.94
C PHE A 651 17.43 -17.40 4.58
N GLY A 652 16.82 -18.38 3.93
CA GLY A 652 16.19 -18.19 2.63
C GLY A 652 14.82 -18.84 2.59
N HIS A 653 13.92 -18.47 3.51
CA HIS A 653 12.64 -19.15 3.71
C HIS A 653 11.50 -18.55 2.91
N ALA A 654 10.56 -19.39 2.44
CA ALA A 654 9.30 -18.85 1.96
C ALA A 654 8.39 -18.44 3.14
N VAL A 655 8.33 -19.27 4.18
CA VAL A 655 7.53 -19.06 5.38
C VAL A 655 8.38 -19.31 6.61
N PHE A 656 8.32 -18.39 7.57
CA PHE A 656 8.96 -18.54 8.86
C PHE A 656 7.99 -18.24 10.01
N ALA A 657 7.63 -19.28 10.76
CA ALA A 657 6.86 -19.15 11.99
C ALA A 657 7.79 -19.36 13.19
N LEU A 658 7.78 -18.40 14.12
CA LEU A 658 8.62 -18.39 15.33
C LEU A 658 7.75 -18.48 16.59
N THR A 659 8.37 -18.72 17.74
CA THR A 659 7.75 -18.93 19.07
C THR A 659 6.39 -18.25 19.27
N GLY A 660 5.34 -19.05 19.42
CA GLY A 660 3.96 -18.60 19.64
C GLY A 660 3.24 -18.04 18.39
N GLY A 661 3.93 -17.94 17.26
CA GLY A 661 3.40 -17.48 15.99
C GLY A 661 2.52 -18.53 15.32
N ARG A 662 1.50 -18.06 14.60
CA ARG A 662 0.54 -18.91 13.88
C ARG A 662 0.49 -18.52 12.41
N ALA A 663 0.87 -19.44 11.54
CA ALA A 663 0.82 -19.25 10.09
C ALA A 663 -0.19 -20.22 9.46
N HIS A 664 -1.10 -19.71 8.64
CA HIS A 664 -2.07 -20.51 7.89
C HIS A 664 -1.98 -20.18 6.40
N LEU A 665 -1.60 -21.16 5.59
CA LEU A 665 -1.47 -21.04 4.15
C LEU A 665 -2.47 -21.95 3.43
N GLN A 666 -3.16 -21.39 2.43
CA GLN A 666 -4.12 -22.12 1.62
C GLN A 666 -3.90 -21.89 0.12
N GLY A 667 -3.81 -22.97 -0.66
CA GLY A 667 -3.77 -22.89 -2.12
C GLY A 667 -2.55 -22.12 -2.67
N SER A 668 -1.42 -22.20 -1.97
CA SER A 668 -0.22 -21.40 -2.25
C SER A 668 0.87 -22.20 -2.93
N PHE A 669 1.68 -21.52 -3.76
CA PHE A 669 2.83 -22.10 -4.47
C PHE A 669 4.13 -21.49 -3.94
N LEU A 670 5.00 -22.33 -3.39
CA LEU A 670 6.24 -21.95 -2.75
C LEU A 670 7.37 -22.69 -3.46
N SER A 671 8.23 -21.97 -4.18
CA SER A 671 9.23 -22.57 -5.07
C SER A 671 10.59 -21.90 -5.01
N GLU A 672 11.67 -22.65 -5.25
CA GLU A 672 13.01 -22.08 -5.48
C GLU A 672 13.53 -21.24 -4.32
N ASN A 673 13.06 -21.53 -3.12
CA ASN A 673 13.49 -20.90 -1.87
C ASN A 673 14.79 -21.57 -1.41
N GLY A 674 15.68 -20.81 -0.78
CA GLY A 674 16.97 -21.33 -0.31
C GLY A 674 16.85 -22.40 0.79
N GLU A 675 17.32 -22.08 2.00
CA GLU A 675 17.56 -23.06 3.07
C GLU A 675 16.36 -23.98 3.38
N ALA A 676 15.16 -23.42 3.47
CA ALA A 676 13.93 -24.17 3.67
C ALA A 676 12.78 -23.50 2.93
N THR A 677 11.79 -24.26 2.48
CA THR A 677 10.55 -23.63 2.00
C THR A 677 9.74 -23.11 3.18
N ALA A 678 9.54 -23.92 4.22
CA ALA A 678 8.90 -23.50 5.46
C ALA A 678 9.74 -23.88 6.67
N MET A 679 9.91 -22.94 7.60
CA MET A 679 10.52 -23.13 8.91
C MET A 679 9.49 -22.83 10.00
N VAL A 680 9.30 -23.77 10.93
CA VAL A 680 8.35 -23.67 12.04
C VAL A 680 9.11 -24.00 13.31
N ASP A 681 9.42 -22.99 14.11
CA ASP A 681 10.34 -23.13 15.24
C ASP A 681 9.80 -22.54 16.54
N GLY A 682 10.20 -23.15 17.65
CA GLY A 682 9.88 -22.72 19.00
C GLY A 682 8.54 -23.25 19.54
N PRO A 683 8.35 -23.16 20.87
CA PRO A 683 7.15 -23.65 21.53
C PRO A 683 5.92 -22.82 21.15
N ASP A 684 4.74 -23.44 21.22
CA ASP A 684 3.44 -22.85 20.89
C ASP A 684 3.31 -22.30 19.46
N THR A 685 4.29 -22.57 18.60
CA THR A 685 4.28 -22.19 17.19
C THR A 685 3.48 -23.21 16.38
N LEU A 686 2.57 -22.71 15.54
CA LEU A 686 1.73 -23.55 14.68
C LEU A 686 1.78 -23.06 13.24
N ALA A 687 2.05 -23.97 12.31
CA ALA A 687 1.87 -23.72 10.89
C ALA A 687 0.89 -24.72 10.26
N THR A 688 0.03 -24.25 9.35
CA THR A 688 -0.87 -25.10 8.56
C THR A 688 -0.72 -24.77 7.08
N PHE A 689 -0.58 -25.82 6.27
CA PHE A 689 -0.48 -25.75 4.81
C PHE A 689 -1.58 -26.61 4.20
N ALA A 690 -2.54 -26.01 3.52
CA ALA A 690 -3.68 -26.70 2.92
C ALA A 690 -3.73 -26.47 1.40
N GLY A 691 -3.65 -27.53 0.61
CA GLY A 691 -3.64 -27.40 -0.86
C GLY A 691 -2.41 -26.66 -1.37
N CYS A 692 -1.27 -26.74 -0.66
CA CYS A 692 -0.05 -26.03 -1.01
C CYS A 692 0.87 -26.91 -1.85
N ARG A 693 1.71 -26.27 -2.66
CA ARG A 693 2.85 -26.91 -3.33
C ARG A 693 4.14 -26.26 -2.85
N LEU A 694 4.97 -27.04 -2.17
CA LEU A 694 6.31 -26.68 -1.73
C LEU A 694 7.26 -27.41 -2.66
N SER A 695 8.15 -26.70 -3.35
CA SER A 695 9.00 -27.37 -4.34
C SER A 695 10.35 -26.73 -4.59
N ASN A 696 11.29 -27.54 -5.07
CA ASN A 696 12.53 -27.12 -5.71
C ASN A 696 13.33 -26.15 -4.84
N THR A 697 13.61 -26.50 -3.59
CA THR A 697 14.50 -25.65 -2.79
C THR A 697 15.86 -25.50 -3.46
N GLN A 698 16.55 -24.39 -3.24
CA GLN A 698 17.89 -24.17 -3.76
C GLN A 698 18.93 -24.49 -2.68
N LEU A 699 20.05 -25.07 -3.10
CA LEU A 699 21.21 -25.22 -2.23
C LEU A 699 21.80 -23.87 -1.89
N ARG A 700 22.26 -23.74 -0.64
CA ARG A 700 22.98 -22.54 -0.22
C ARG A 700 24.31 -22.45 -1.00
N PRO A 701 24.62 -21.32 -1.67
CA PRO A 701 25.78 -21.26 -2.57
C PRO A 701 27.12 -21.54 -1.88
N ASP A 702 27.28 -21.13 -0.63
CA ASP A 702 28.51 -21.19 0.17
C ASP A 702 28.78 -22.57 0.79
N THR A 703 27.76 -23.19 1.38
CA THR A 703 27.90 -24.49 2.06
C THR A 703 27.57 -25.65 1.16
N GLN A 704 26.87 -25.41 0.03
CA GLN A 704 26.20 -26.44 -0.75
C GLN A 704 25.37 -27.37 0.14
N ARG A 705 24.81 -26.85 1.24
CA ARG A 705 23.94 -27.58 2.17
C ARG A 705 22.55 -26.98 2.19
N PHE A 706 21.65 -27.67 2.90
CA PHE A 706 20.26 -27.31 3.14
C PHE A 706 19.34 -27.57 1.94
N GLY A 707 18.19 -26.90 1.88
CA GLY A 707 17.12 -27.14 0.92
C GLY A 707 16.10 -28.12 1.47
N MET A 708 15.44 -27.73 2.56
CA MET A 708 14.35 -28.52 3.17
C MET A 708 12.98 -28.06 2.68
N GLY A 709 12.04 -28.97 2.46
CA GLY A 709 10.66 -28.57 2.18
C GLY A 709 10.03 -27.91 3.42
N LEU A 710 9.85 -28.69 4.47
CA LEU A 710 9.32 -28.24 5.76
C LEU A 710 10.27 -28.64 6.89
N ALA A 711 10.69 -27.68 7.70
CA ALA A 711 11.46 -27.92 8.92
C ALA A 711 10.60 -27.53 10.15
N VAL A 712 10.48 -28.45 11.11
CA VAL A 712 9.73 -28.26 12.36
C VAL A 712 10.62 -28.55 13.55
N SER A 713 10.79 -27.59 14.45
CA SER A 713 11.71 -27.74 15.59
C SER A 713 11.23 -27.09 16.88
N GLY A 714 11.92 -27.38 17.98
CA GLY A 714 11.81 -26.61 19.23
C GLY A 714 10.43 -26.68 19.91
N GLY A 715 9.70 -27.79 19.78
CA GLY A 715 8.34 -27.94 20.31
C GLY A 715 7.24 -27.41 19.39
N ALA A 716 7.58 -26.91 18.21
CA ALA A 716 6.61 -26.43 17.24
C ALA A 716 5.74 -27.55 16.66
N SER A 717 4.61 -27.15 16.08
CA SER A 717 3.68 -28.05 15.39
C SER A 717 3.40 -27.59 13.96
N ALA A 718 3.40 -28.53 13.02
CA ALA A 718 2.99 -28.26 11.64
C ALA A 718 1.94 -29.27 11.15
N ALA A 719 0.94 -28.78 10.43
CA ALA A 719 -0.06 -29.59 9.75
C ALA A 719 -0.01 -29.32 8.24
N VAL A 720 0.09 -30.37 7.45
CA VAL A 720 0.11 -30.32 5.99
C VAL A 720 -1.01 -31.19 5.46
N VAL A 721 -1.91 -30.60 4.67
CA VAL A 721 -3.14 -31.23 4.20
C VAL A 721 -3.25 -31.06 2.69
N ALA A 722 -3.54 -32.15 1.98
CA ALA A 722 -3.80 -32.14 0.53
C ALA A 722 -2.70 -31.40 -0.27
N SER A 723 -1.43 -31.57 0.12
CA SER A 723 -0.32 -30.76 -0.38
C SER A 723 0.77 -31.62 -1.01
N ARG A 724 1.61 -30.98 -1.84
CA ARG A 724 2.73 -31.62 -2.54
C ARG A 724 4.06 -31.01 -2.10
N LEU A 725 5.01 -31.86 -1.75
CA LEU A 725 6.39 -31.50 -1.44
C LEU A 725 7.29 -32.18 -2.47
N VAL A 726 8.01 -31.43 -3.31
CA VAL A 726 8.68 -31.97 -4.50
C VAL A 726 10.06 -31.38 -4.71
N GLY A 727 11.08 -32.20 -4.96
CA GLY A 727 12.37 -31.70 -5.45
C GLY A 727 13.19 -30.95 -4.39
N HIS A 728 13.14 -31.40 -3.14
CA HIS A 728 13.96 -30.83 -2.06
C HIS A 728 15.36 -31.49 -2.01
N HIS A 729 16.33 -30.92 -1.30
CA HIS A 729 17.72 -31.41 -1.31
C HIS A 729 18.14 -32.14 -0.03
N THR A 730 17.83 -31.58 1.14
CA THR A 730 18.21 -32.21 2.42
C THR A 730 17.14 -33.19 2.86
N ALA A 731 15.93 -32.70 3.09
CA ALA A 731 14.76 -33.50 3.40
C ALA A 731 13.50 -32.78 2.89
N ALA A 732 12.49 -33.50 2.40
CA ALA A 732 11.23 -32.84 2.09
C ALA A 732 10.49 -32.44 3.37
N VAL A 733 10.54 -33.25 4.43
CA VAL A 733 10.10 -32.89 5.78
C VAL A 733 11.14 -33.27 6.80
N GLN A 734 11.48 -32.35 7.70
CA GLN A 734 12.36 -32.58 8.83
C GLN A 734 11.67 -32.17 10.13
N VAL A 735 11.67 -33.06 11.12
CA VAL A 735 11.09 -32.82 12.45
C VAL A 735 12.14 -33.07 13.51
N THR A 736 12.47 -32.06 14.31
CA THR A 736 13.46 -32.15 15.39
C THR A 736 12.94 -31.59 16.71
N GLY A 737 12.51 -32.46 17.63
CA GLY A 737 11.90 -32.01 18.89
C GLY A 737 10.53 -31.35 18.75
N GLY A 738 9.88 -31.48 17.59
CA GLY A 738 8.56 -30.92 17.28
C GLY A 738 7.54 -31.98 16.86
N GLN A 739 6.43 -31.54 16.28
CA GLN A 739 5.36 -32.42 15.80
C GLN A 739 4.94 -32.05 14.37
N ALA A 740 4.80 -33.05 13.49
CA ALA A 740 4.26 -32.85 12.16
C ALA A 740 3.14 -33.85 11.85
N THR A 741 2.07 -33.34 11.23
CA THR A 741 0.98 -34.16 10.69
C THR A 741 0.87 -33.92 9.19
N LEU A 742 0.94 -34.99 8.40
CA LEU A 742 0.69 -34.95 6.95
C LEU A 742 -0.54 -35.80 6.65
N SER A 743 -1.51 -35.20 5.95
CA SER A 743 -2.73 -35.90 5.53
C SER A 743 -3.02 -35.64 4.05
N HIS A 744 -3.24 -36.70 3.27
CA HIS A 744 -3.50 -36.59 1.82
C HIS A 744 -2.35 -35.92 1.06
N CYS A 745 -1.11 -36.21 1.44
CA CYS A 745 0.07 -35.53 0.90
C CYS A 745 0.84 -36.40 -0.09
N ALA A 746 1.63 -35.75 -0.95
CA ALA A 746 2.65 -36.41 -1.76
C ALA A 746 4.01 -35.79 -1.46
N VAL A 747 4.98 -36.63 -1.07
CA VAL A 747 6.38 -36.29 -0.87
C VAL A 747 7.18 -36.98 -1.98
N LEU A 748 7.72 -36.19 -2.91
CA LEU A 748 8.26 -36.72 -4.15
C LEU A 748 9.68 -36.18 -4.41
N ALA A 749 10.56 -37.07 -4.88
CA ALA A 749 11.81 -36.70 -5.52
C ALA A 749 12.74 -35.80 -4.67
N THR A 750 13.00 -36.15 -3.40
CA THR A 750 14.08 -35.49 -2.65
C THR A 750 15.44 -35.90 -3.24
N LEU A 751 16.24 -34.93 -3.65
CA LEU A 751 17.48 -35.06 -4.40
C LEU A 751 18.70 -35.13 -3.47
N ALA A 752 19.64 -36.04 -3.71
CA ALA A 752 20.92 -36.10 -2.99
C ALA A 752 21.97 -35.12 -3.57
N ALA A 753 21.62 -33.84 -3.64
CA ALA A 753 22.60 -32.80 -3.96
C ALA A 753 22.78 -31.94 -2.71
N GLY A 754 24.00 -31.87 -2.17
CA GLY A 754 24.30 -31.04 -1.01
C GLY A 754 23.76 -31.51 0.35
N GLY A 755 22.96 -32.57 0.37
CA GLY A 755 22.38 -33.14 1.56
C GLY A 755 22.05 -34.62 1.38
N PRO A 756 21.49 -35.25 2.43
CA PRO A 756 21.18 -36.67 2.41
C PRO A 756 20.11 -37.06 1.38
N GLY A 757 19.12 -36.21 1.09
CA GLY A 757 18.07 -36.53 0.12
C GLY A 757 16.95 -37.42 0.69
N ASP A 758 16.51 -37.17 1.92
CA ASP A 758 15.44 -37.94 2.57
C ASP A 758 14.03 -37.42 2.21
N GLY A 759 13.05 -38.31 2.12
CA GLY A 759 11.64 -37.93 2.06
C GLY A 759 11.25 -37.22 3.36
N ILE A 760 11.20 -37.98 4.45
CA ILE A 760 10.87 -37.47 5.79
C ILE A 760 11.91 -37.94 6.80
N ALA A 761 12.47 -37.01 7.58
CA ALA A 761 13.41 -37.30 8.67
C ALA A 761 12.87 -36.80 10.02
N VAL A 762 12.88 -37.65 11.04
CA VAL A 762 12.37 -37.35 12.39
C VAL A 762 13.40 -37.70 13.45
N ALA A 763 13.72 -36.73 14.31
CA ALA A 763 14.59 -36.93 15.48
C ALA A 763 14.05 -36.24 16.74
N GLY A 764 13.84 -37.02 17.81
CA GLY A 764 13.26 -36.55 19.06
C GLY A 764 11.85 -35.95 18.94
N GLY A 765 11.12 -36.26 17.86
CA GLY A 765 9.83 -35.62 17.52
C GLY A 765 8.70 -36.62 17.28
N VAL A 766 7.51 -36.08 16.97
CA VAL A 766 6.31 -36.87 16.66
C VAL A 766 5.89 -36.63 15.22
N LEU A 767 5.67 -37.72 14.48
CA LEU A 767 5.15 -37.69 13.11
C LEU A 767 3.84 -38.47 13.01
N THR A 768 2.83 -37.88 12.38
CA THR A 768 1.60 -38.57 11.98
C THR A 768 1.44 -38.48 10.46
N LEU A 769 1.32 -39.62 9.80
CA LEU A 769 1.05 -39.72 8.36
C LEU A 769 -0.29 -40.41 8.14
N GLU A 770 -1.12 -39.79 7.31
CA GLU A 770 -2.39 -40.34 6.87
C GLU A 770 -2.52 -40.15 5.36
N ARG A 771 -2.84 -41.21 4.61
CA ARG A 771 -3.07 -41.13 3.16
C ARG A 771 -1.97 -40.37 2.42
N THR A 772 -0.72 -40.67 2.77
CA THR A 772 0.45 -39.96 2.25
C THR A 772 1.32 -40.90 1.42
N ALA A 773 1.75 -40.43 0.25
CA ALA A 773 2.68 -41.14 -0.61
C ALA A 773 4.08 -40.52 -0.52
N ILE A 774 5.11 -41.35 -0.33
CA ILE A 774 6.52 -40.94 -0.28
C ILE A 774 7.28 -41.73 -1.34
N ALA A 775 7.83 -41.05 -2.35
CA ALA A 775 8.48 -41.73 -3.46
C ALA A 775 9.63 -40.98 -4.13
N GLY A 776 10.53 -41.73 -4.76
CA GLY A 776 11.62 -41.18 -5.56
C GLY A 776 12.69 -40.45 -4.75
N CYS A 777 12.77 -40.67 -3.43
CA CYS A 777 13.75 -40.00 -2.58
C CYS A 777 15.14 -40.66 -2.74
N ALA A 778 16.18 -39.84 -2.84
CA ALA A 778 17.53 -40.28 -3.16
C ALA A 778 18.16 -41.15 -2.07
N ARG A 779 17.75 -41.00 -0.80
CA ARG A 779 18.25 -41.81 0.32
C ARG A 779 17.16 -42.59 1.04
N THR A 780 16.40 -41.98 1.93
CA THR A 780 15.33 -42.69 2.64
C THR A 780 13.97 -42.13 2.28
N GLY A 781 12.93 -42.96 2.25
CA GLY A 781 11.56 -42.47 2.23
C GLY A 781 11.19 -41.90 3.60
N LEU A 782 11.37 -42.70 4.66
CA LEU A 782 11.12 -42.32 6.05
C LEU A 782 12.28 -42.72 6.97
N LEU A 783 12.96 -41.73 7.57
CA LEU A 783 14.03 -41.91 8.56
C LEU A 783 13.55 -41.50 9.96
N LEU A 784 13.60 -42.43 10.90
CA LEU A 784 13.25 -42.21 12.31
C LEU A 784 14.48 -42.47 13.17
N SER A 785 14.84 -41.52 14.04
CA SER A 785 16.09 -41.61 14.80
C SER A 785 15.98 -41.07 16.22
N GLY A 786 16.63 -41.77 17.15
CA GLY A 786 16.92 -41.28 18.49
C GLY A 786 15.73 -41.29 19.46
N ALA A 787 16.05 -41.02 20.72
CA ALA A 787 15.12 -41.17 21.82
C ALA A 787 13.94 -40.22 21.74
N GLY A 788 12.76 -40.76 22.07
CA GLY A 788 11.51 -40.01 22.03
C GLY A 788 10.89 -39.86 20.63
N THR A 789 11.55 -40.32 19.56
CA THR A 789 10.98 -40.31 18.21
C THR A 789 9.81 -41.29 18.10
N LYS A 790 8.66 -40.78 17.65
CA LYS A 790 7.44 -41.57 17.44
C LYS A 790 6.83 -41.25 16.07
N ALA A 791 6.52 -42.29 15.31
CA ALA A 791 5.79 -42.16 14.06
C ALA A 791 4.53 -43.03 14.06
N THR A 792 3.41 -42.46 13.62
CA THR A 792 2.18 -43.19 13.29
C THR A 792 1.89 -43.03 11.81
N VAL A 793 1.76 -44.15 11.10
CA VAL A 793 1.60 -44.18 9.64
C VAL A 793 0.36 -44.98 9.29
N SER A 794 -0.58 -44.34 8.59
CA SER A 794 -1.88 -44.92 8.25
C SER A 794 -2.25 -44.70 6.79
N HIS A 795 -2.74 -45.74 6.11
CA HIS A 795 -3.18 -45.67 4.70
C HIS A 795 -2.15 -45.04 3.76
N SER A 796 -0.86 -45.25 4.02
CA SER A 796 0.24 -44.50 3.38
C SER A 796 1.21 -45.45 2.68
N ALA A 797 1.89 -44.94 1.65
CA ALA A 797 2.79 -45.74 0.82
C ALA A 797 4.20 -45.12 0.74
N VAL A 798 5.24 -45.94 0.86
CA VAL A 798 6.65 -45.54 0.75
C VAL A 798 7.37 -46.42 -0.27
N PHE A 799 7.64 -45.91 -1.47
CA PHE A 799 8.12 -46.73 -2.58
C PHE A 799 9.11 -46.01 -3.50
N ASP A 800 9.90 -46.77 -4.29
CA ASP A 800 10.89 -46.23 -5.23
C ASP A 800 11.90 -45.25 -4.58
N ASN A 801 12.26 -45.51 -3.32
CA ASN A 801 13.34 -44.80 -2.63
C ASN A 801 14.58 -45.70 -2.59
N GLN A 802 15.76 -45.15 -2.24
CA GLN A 802 16.93 -46.00 -2.01
C GLN A 802 16.69 -46.95 -0.81
N TYR A 803 16.15 -46.43 0.29
CA TYR A 803 15.60 -47.18 1.42
C TYR A 803 14.16 -46.75 1.68
N GLY A 804 13.25 -47.69 1.96
CA GLY A 804 11.87 -47.37 2.32
C GLY A 804 11.78 -46.69 3.68
N VAL A 805 11.76 -47.49 4.75
CA VAL A 805 11.72 -47.03 6.14
C VAL A 805 13.01 -47.39 6.87
N VAL A 806 13.63 -46.44 7.56
CA VAL A 806 14.81 -46.65 8.40
C VAL A 806 14.53 -46.22 9.83
N ARG A 807 14.81 -47.10 10.79
CA ARG A 807 14.73 -46.82 12.24
C ARG A 807 16.10 -46.90 12.88
N MET A 808 16.43 -45.92 13.72
CA MET A 808 17.70 -45.86 14.43
C MET A 808 17.48 -45.62 15.92
N GLY A 809 18.16 -46.40 16.75
CA GLY A 809 18.02 -46.37 18.19
C GLY A 809 16.64 -46.82 18.65
N ASP A 810 16.09 -46.12 19.64
CA ASP A 810 14.81 -46.41 20.30
C ASP A 810 13.59 -45.74 19.64
N ALA A 811 13.72 -45.33 18.38
CA ALA A 811 12.62 -44.74 17.61
C ALA A 811 11.47 -45.76 17.43
N SER A 812 10.24 -45.32 17.70
CA SER A 812 9.05 -46.17 17.58
C SER A 812 8.22 -45.84 16.34
N LEU A 813 7.73 -46.89 15.68
CA LEU A 813 6.87 -46.80 14.50
C LEU A 813 5.62 -47.66 14.71
N LYS A 814 4.45 -47.04 14.54
CA LYS A 814 3.15 -47.72 14.47
C LYS A 814 2.61 -47.57 13.05
N ALA A 815 2.31 -48.69 12.41
CA ALA A 815 1.79 -48.72 11.05
C ALA A 815 0.45 -49.46 11.01
N SER A 816 -0.53 -48.91 10.29
CA SER A 816 -1.83 -49.54 10.03
C SER A 816 -2.23 -49.28 8.58
N ASP A 817 -2.44 -50.32 7.79
CA ASP A 817 -2.72 -50.19 6.35
C ASP A 817 -1.66 -49.35 5.61
N ALA A 818 -0.41 -49.48 6.01
CA ALA A 818 0.72 -48.81 5.37
C ALA A 818 1.57 -49.83 4.60
N ALA A 819 2.13 -49.42 3.47
CA ALA A 819 2.95 -50.26 2.62
C ALA A 819 4.28 -49.58 2.28
N TRP A 820 5.38 -50.32 2.38
CA TRP A 820 6.66 -49.92 1.85
C TRP A 820 7.17 -51.03 0.93
N PHE A 821 7.37 -50.72 -0.35
CA PHE A 821 7.67 -51.70 -1.39
C PHE A 821 8.47 -51.09 -2.53
N ALA A 822 9.13 -51.93 -3.33
CA ALA A 822 9.90 -51.51 -4.50
C ALA A 822 10.95 -50.44 -4.19
N ASN A 823 11.54 -50.47 -2.98
CA ASN A 823 12.71 -49.66 -2.65
C ASN A 823 13.99 -50.39 -3.09
N LYS A 824 15.00 -49.64 -3.51
CA LYS A 824 16.15 -50.17 -4.27
C LYS A 824 17.07 -51.05 -3.43
N SER A 825 17.34 -50.66 -2.19
CA SER A 825 18.16 -51.43 -1.27
C SER A 825 17.32 -52.29 -0.35
N GLN A 826 16.46 -51.66 0.44
CA GLN A 826 15.64 -52.34 1.44
C GLN A 826 14.34 -51.57 1.64
N ASP A 827 13.23 -52.31 1.81
CA ASP A 827 11.95 -51.69 2.15
C ASP A 827 11.92 -51.26 3.63
N GLU A 828 12.62 -51.97 4.53
CA GLU A 828 12.79 -51.61 5.94
C GLU A 828 14.21 -51.92 6.44
N ALA A 829 14.82 -50.99 7.19
CA ALA A 829 16.15 -51.14 7.80
C ALA A 829 16.16 -50.67 9.27
N VAL A 830 17.00 -51.30 10.09
CA VAL A 830 17.19 -50.95 11.52
C VAL A 830 18.69 -50.76 11.80
N ASP A 831 19.05 -49.67 12.48
CA ASP A 831 20.42 -49.35 12.95
C ASP A 831 21.52 -49.41 11.87
N ASN A 832 21.22 -48.89 10.68
CA ASN A 832 22.13 -48.93 9.53
C ASN A 832 23.22 -47.82 9.53
N GLY A 833 23.37 -47.08 10.63
CA GLY A 833 24.39 -46.04 10.79
C GLY A 833 24.18 -44.78 9.95
N LEU A 834 22.98 -44.54 9.41
CA LEU A 834 22.68 -43.28 8.73
C LEU A 834 22.71 -42.10 9.73
N SER A 835 23.14 -40.93 9.27
CA SER A 835 23.03 -39.71 10.07
C SER A 835 21.72 -38.99 9.77
N VAL A 836 21.10 -38.44 10.82
CA VAL A 836 20.02 -37.47 10.65
C VAL A 836 20.64 -36.12 10.29
N PRO A 837 20.15 -35.42 9.26
CA PRO A 837 20.56 -34.04 9.04
C PRO A 837 20.24 -33.19 10.29
N GLU A 838 21.18 -32.39 10.75
CA GLU A 838 20.90 -31.42 11.81
C GLU A 838 19.98 -30.33 11.27
N PRO A 839 18.94 -29.90 12.02
CA PRO A 839 18.16 -28.73 11.62
C PRO A 839 19.08 -27.51 11.64
N PRO A 840 18.80 -26.47 10.83
CA PRO A 840 19.49 -25.20 10.98
C PRO A 840 19.33 -24.72 12.42
N VAL A 841 20.45 -24.40 13.06
CA VAL A 841 20.41 -23.75 14.36
C VAL A 841 19.87 -22.35 14.15
N VAL A 842 18.59 -22.15 14.49
CA VAL A 842 17.99 -20.82 14.51
C VAL A 842 18.62 -20.09 15.70
N GLY A 843 19.61 -19.24 15.43
CA GLY A 843 20.06 -18.27 16.42
C GLY A 843 18.86 -17.43 16.87
N SER A 844 18.80 -17.06 18.14
CA SER A 844 17.71 -16.22 18.64
C SER A 844 17.63 -14.92 17.83
N LEU A 845 16.63 -14.82 16.95
CA LEU A 845 16.39 -13.62 16.15
C LEU A 845 15.82 -12.53 17.05
N SER A 846 16.59 -11.47 17.28
CA SER A 846 16.06 -10.23 17.85
C SER A 846 15.53 -9.34 16.71
N LEU A 847 14.21 -9.25 16.56
CA LEU A 847 13.51 -8.37 15.61
C LEU A 847 13.21 -6.98 16.19
#